data_AF-A0A847D162-F1
#
_entry.id   AF-A0A847D162-F1
#
_cell.length_a   1.000
_cell.length_b   1.000
_cell.length_c   1.000
_cell.angle_alpha   90.00
_cell.angle_beta   90.00
_cell.angle_gamma   90.00
#
_symmetry.space_group_name_H-M   'P 1'
#
loop_
_entity.id
_entity.type
_entity.pdbx_description
1 polymer ?
#
loop_
_entity_poly.entity_id
_entity_poly.type
_entity_poly.pdbx_seq_one_letter_code
_entity_poly.pdbx_strand_id
1 'polypeptide(L)'
;MKTRNIFLLKYVFALIILFASSWLIIQNHKLFEILKEKPSDIVVTNIGATNATVYWKNNEGVFSILSYKEKEKNMPYISVSGSDLYKNMKEDNYIYKAILSQLQPNTIYSFRIQSPKQTWEHDFEFSTEEYGTKVELPDIKTGSTEKGNFLLIDNKGKKFMVYSSSHGTWALDLKGSDYTVTEYAQFIPSEILKEELKASFFRIISPVYAESGANCKTNISITNTQYLPTKSQTQSLLDRLIGGCKGHYAQECYSDVYCQSIEAGVNPALPITLWVHESAGSMYAKYANVQDFGINGANIPSRDFTRQLRQFLDVQMADDYISGYCTDKGITEEERWATKYARGYCTDENIAHGKAYITEIREYYNWLTRGTLPSWPWNVSKSSSACDRSKQVTNGVYRDCQGNPTGTNPQPPDPDPDPDPDPTPDPGVTCTGPDNKPGKEDILVGQTCKDVGGCECFKGTIKTGNYLKDIACGLVCTDQAPAPAPDPDPTPDPDPDPTPDPGVTCTGPDNKPGKEDILVGQTCKDVGGCECFKGSIKTENYFKDVKCGYVCTEENPTPEDKTILEVTDKDLHCRNSKGCICYWNNKTVQKDAENGQTCTTDQQVVKTESICCYSNNSLSMKMPYDCSGVIRSDISKENCRLESTKYEIREGISFISPLEVIDLENPLIPKSAYDLINISDKRVIAVGEYQGGQWVSIVKYENGAINGNDFQLKSGKSYMVSSLHDTEFPVNGYRVNPSNILETAGWNLIPSFAFDGKGTYSVDILKNLEFNKIKQIGQWQKEKGLFDYTFKDESNYIFGNPLKISQEEGIFIKVIK
;
A
#
# COMPACT_ATOMS: atom_id res chain seq x y z
N MET A 1 60.34 8.63 73.10
CA MET A 1 59.05 9.22 72.65
C MET A 1 59.06 9.84 71.24
N LYS A 2 60.19 10.33 70.68
CA LYS A 2 60.19 11.01 69.35
C LYS A 2 59.95 10.11 68.14
N THR A 3 60.40 8.85 68.13
CA THR A 3 60.33 7.96 66.95
C THR A 3 58.93 7.39 66.69
N ARG A 4 58.13 7.15 67.74
CA ARG A 4 56.78 6.59 67.64
C ARG A 4 55.78 7.60 67.04
N ASN A 5 55.96 8.89 67.32
CA ASN A 5 55.15 9.96 66.74
C ASN A 5 55.44 10.18 65.25
N ILE A 6 56.69 9.98 64.81
CA ILE A 6 57.06 10.08 63.39
C ILE A 6 56.45 8.93 62.58
N PHE A 7 56.42 7.70 63.13
CA PHE A 7 55.79 6.56 62.46
C PHE A 7 54.27 6.73 62.34
N LEU A 8 53.60 7.19 63.41
CA LEU A 8 52.17 7.48 63.38
C LEU A 8 51.83 8.59 62.37
N LEU A 9 52.65 9.65 62.30
CA LEU A 9 52.47 10.74 61.34
C LEU A 9 52.66 10.25 59.89
N LYS A 10 53.67 9.42 59.62
CA LYS A 10 53.88 8.80 58.30
C LYS A 10 52.74 7.87 57.91
N TYR A 11 52.19 7.10 58.85
CA TYR A 11 51.06 6.21 58.63
C TYR A 11 49.77 7.00 58.31
N VAL A 12 49.48 8.05 59.07
CA VAL A 12 48.34 8.95 58.80
C VAL A 12 48.50 9.65 57.45
N PHE A 13 49.71 10.12 57.11
CA PHE A 13 49.99 10.75 55.82
C PHE A 13 49.84 9.76 54.65
N ALA A 14 50.30 8.51 54.81
CA ALA A 14 50.10 7.45 53.82
C ALA A 14 48.61 7.11 53.63
N LEU A 15 47.82 7.07 54.70
CA LEU A 15 46.36 6.90 54.62
C LEU A 15 45.71 8.07 53.88
N ILE A 16 46.09 9.33 54.18
CA ILE A 16 45.57 10.50 53.48
C ILE A 16 45.89 10.43 51.98
N ILE A 17 47.11 10.05 51.60
CA ILE A 17 47.48 9.86 50.19
C ILE A 17 46.66 8.74 49.55
N LEU A 18 46.44 7.62 50.25
CA LEU A 18 45.66 6.50 49.73
C LEU A 18 44.18 6.87 49.55
N PHE A 19 43.60 7.64 50.47
CA PHE A 19 42.25 8.17 50.33
C PHE A 19 42.14 9.21 49.22
N ALA A 20 43.10 10.14 49.12
CA ALA A 20 43.11 11.15 48.06
C ALA A 20 43.29 10.53 46.67
N SER A 21 44.17 9.53 46.53
CA SER A 21 44.36 8.79 45.27
C SER A 21 43.13 7.94 44.91
N SER A 22 42.53 7.23 45.87
CA SER A 22 41.28 6.49 45.64
C SER A 22 40.14 7.42 45.25
N TRP A 23 40.00 8.57 45.91
CA TRP A 23 39.02 9.60 45.57
C TRP A 23 39.24 10.12 44.14
N LEU A 24 40.48 10.45 43.76
CA LEU A 24 40.82 10.89 42.41
C LEU A 24 40.50 9.82 41.36
N ILE A 25 40.78 8.55 41.63
CA ILE A 25 40.45 7.43 40.73
C ILE A 25 38.92 7.35 40.54
N ILE A 26 38.15 7.44 41.61
CA ILE A 26 36.68 7.42 41.55
C ILE A 26 36.14 8.62 40.76
N GLN A 27 36.66 9.83 41.01
CA GLN A 27 36.23 11.03 40.28
C GLN A 27 36.62 10.95 38.79
N ASN A 28 37.82 10.48 38.47
CA ASN A 28 38.26 10.28 37.09
C ASN A 28 37.43 9.21 36.38
N HIS A 29 37.09 8.12 37.06
CA HIS A 29 36.20 7.10 36.51
C HIS A 29 34.80 7.68 36.25
N LYS A 30 34.24 8.43 37.20
CA LYS A 30 32.93 9.08 37.05
C LYS A 30 32.93 10.09 35.90
N LEU A 31 33.99 10.88 35.74
CA LEU A 31 34.17 11.81 34.62
C LEU A 31 34.31 11.06 33.29
N PHE A 32 35.09 9.97 33.27
CA PHE A 32 35.24 9.13 32.08
C PHE A 32 33.89 8.56 31.63
N GLU A 33 33.09 8.05 32.57
CA GLU A 33 31.74 7.55 32.32
C GLU A 33 30.77 8.62 31.80
N ILE A 34 30.91 9.87 32.26
CA ILE A 34 30.16 11.01 31.72
C ILE A 34 30.63 11.34 30.29
N LEU A 35 31.94 11.35 30.05
CA LEU A 35 32.52 11.71 28.75
C LEU A 35 32.23 10.68 27.64
N LYS A 36 31.93 9.42 27.97
CA LYS A 36 31.44 8.43 27.00
C LYS A 36 30.12 8.81 26.34
N GLU A 37 29.25 9.49 27.09
CA GLU A 37 27.94 9.95 26.62
C GLU A 37 28.01 11.30 25.91
N LYS A 38 29.19 11.93 25.83
CA LYS A 38 29.36 13.26 25.27
C LYS A 38 29.07 13.23 23.75
N PRO A 39 28.13 14.06 23.27
CA PRO A 39 27.89 14.24 21.85
C PRO A 39 29.13 14.76 21.12
N SER A 40 29.37 14.19 19.95
CA SER A 40 30.48 14.53 19.05
C SER A 40 29.99 14.57 17.60
N ASP A 41 30.78 15.18 16.71
CA ASP A 41 30.52 15.25 15.27
C ASP A 41 29.10 15.76 14.95
N ILE A 42 28.65 16.80 15.65
CA ILE A 42 27.29 17.33 15.54
C ILE A 42 27.14 18.07 14.22
N VAL A 43 26.10 17.72 13.45
CA VAL A 43 25.79 18.34 12.16
C VAL A 43 24.31 18.65 12.06
N VAL A 44 24.00 19.89 11.69
CA VAL A 44 22.65 20.31 11.28
C VAL A 44 22.60 20.27 9.76
N THR A 45 21.60 19.57 9.22
CA THR A 45 21.45 19.30 7.79
C THR A 45 20.00 19.41 7.37
N ASN A 46 19.75 19.38 6.06
CA ASN A 46 18.40 19.37 5.48
C ASN A 46 17.55 20.52 6.02
N ILE A 47 18.16 21.69 6.18
CA ILE A 47 17.51 22.88 6.72
C ILE A 47 16.58 23.45 5.64
N GLY A 48 15.29 23.53 5.94
CA GLY A 48 14.28 24.21 5.14
C GLY A 48 13.73 25.44 5.87
N ALA A 49 12.60 25.96 5.38
CA ALA A 49 11.93 27.09 6.00
C ALA A 49 11.27 26.74 7.34
N THR A 50 10.77 25.51 7.49
CA THR A 50 10.03 25.08 8.70
C THR A 50 10.57 23.79 9.34
N ASN A 51 11.72 23.30 8.88
CA ASN A 51 12.33 22.09 9.41
C ASN A 51 13.87 22.13 9.37
N ALA A 52 14.48 21.24 10.15
CA ALA A 52 15.89 20.93 10.12
C ALA A 52 16.11 19.52 10.67
N THR A 53 17.24 18.89 10.36
CA THR A 53 17.61 17.60 10.95
C THR A 53 18.97 17.71 11.63
N VAL A 54 19.05 17.30 12.89
CA VAL A 54 20.29 17.27 13.67
C VAL A 54 20.79 15.84 13.81
N TYR A 55 22.05 15.64 13.47
CA TYR A 55 22.78 14.39 13.66
C TYR A 55 23.90 14.59 14.67
N TRP A 56 24.19 13.57 15.48
CA TRP A 56 25.35 13.55 16.36
C TRP A 56 25.80 12.11 16.63
N LYS A 57 27.00 11.96 17.17
CA LYS A 57 27.59 10.67 17.57
C LYS A 57 27.85 10.62 19.08
N ASN A 58 27.59 9.47 19.70
CA ASN A 58 28.06 9.14 21.05
C ASN A 58 28.87 7.83 21.02
N ASN A 59 29.88 7.71 21.87
CA ASN A 59 30.65 6.47 22.00
C ASN A 59 29.84 5.36 22.70
N GLU A 60 28.81 5.73 23.46
CA GLU A 60 27.93 4.80 24.15
C GLU A 60 26.48 5.03 23.71
N GLY A 61 25.79 3.93 23.39
CA GLY A 61 24.40 3.93 22.95
C GLY A 61 23.46 4.15 24.13
N VAL A 62 23.32 5.41 24.54
CA VAL A 62 22.51 5.82 25.69
C VAL A 62 21.23 6.53 25.26
N PHE A 63 20.25 6.55 26.16
CA PHE A 63 19.07 7.37 25.98
C PHE A 63 19.45 8.86 25.89
N SER A 64 19.03 9.55 24.83
CA SER A 64 19.32 10.97 24.64
C SER A 64 18.11 11.75 24.12
N ILE A 65 18.02 13.02 24.51
CA ILE A 65 16.97 13.97 24.14
C ILE A 65 17.62 15.23 23.56
N LEU A 66 17.15 15.68 22.40
CA LEU A 66 17.49 16.99 21.85
C LEU A 66 16.41 17.99 22.24
N SER A 67 16.79 19.20 22.63
CA SER A 67 15.85 20.30 22.85
C SER A 67 16.33 21.58 22.17
N TYR A 68 15.42 22.40 21.65
CA TYR A 68 15.74 23.63 20.90
C TYR A 68 14.89 24.82 21.35
N LYS A 69 15.34 26.04 21.04
CA LYS A 69 14.58 27.27 21.24
C LYS A 69 14.99 28.34 20.23
N GLU A 70 14.12 29.30 20.00
CA GLU A 70 14.50 30.53 19.30
C GLU A 70 15.55 31.29 20.13
N LYS A 71 16.64 31.72 19.50
CA LYS A 71 17.78 32.32 20.20
C LYS A 71 17.41 33.63 20.92
N GLU A 72 16.70 34.51 20.22
CA GLU A 72 16.38 35.86 20.67
C GLU A 72 15.17 35.91 21.64
N LYS A 73 14.41 34.82 21.75
CA LYS A 73 13.27 34.75 22.68
C LYS A 73 13.68 34.09 23.99
N ASN A 74 13.31 34.72 25.10
CA ASN A 74 13.46 34.13 26.43
C ASN A 74 12.36 33.09 26.69
N MET A 75 12.36 32.01 25.92
CA MET A 75 11.43 30.89 26.03
C MET A 75 12.14 29.62 26.52
N PRO A 76 11.41 28.70 27.20
CA PRO A 76 11.95 27.40 27.56
C PRO A 76 12.33 26.60 26.31
N TYR A 77 13.29 25.71 26.47
CA TYR A 77 13.64 24.74 25.42
C TYR A 77 12.47 23.79 25.17
N ILE A 78 12.16 23.57 23.90
CA ILE A 78 11.20 22.58 23.39
C ILE A 78 11.96 21.29 23.16
N SER A 79 11.59 20.22 23.85
CA SER A 79 12.17 18.89 23.62
C SER A 79 11.60 18.26 22.35
N VAL A 80 12.49 17.71 21.51
CA VAL A 80 12.09 16.93 20.35
C VAL A 80 11.59 15.58 20.82
N SER A 81 10.35 15.26 20.48
CA SER A 81 9.77 13.93 20.68
C SER A 81 10.28 12.99 19.59
N GLY A 82 10.96 11.91 19.99
CA GLY A 82 11.49 10.90 19.08
C GLY A 82 12.91 11.19 18.59
N SER A 83 13.77 10.18 18.64
CA SER A 83 15.07 10.18 17.93
C SER A 83 15.36 8.81 17.37
N ASP A 84 15.93 8.76 16.17
CA ASP A 84 16.46 7.53 15.63
C ASP A 84 17.85 7.28 16.22
N LEU A 85 18.15 6.02 16.55
CA LEU A 85 19.43 5.57 17.11
C LEU A 85 19.98 4.42 16.27
N TYR A 86 21.15 4.61 15.69
CA TYR A 86 21.82 3.63 14.82
C TYR A 86 23.15 3.23 15.43
N LYS A 87 23.48 1.93 15.39
CA LYS A 87 24.84 1.47 15.71
C LYS A 87 25.72 1.66 14.48
N ASN A 88 26.82 2.41 14.61
CA ASN A 88 27.76 2.60 13.51
C ASN A 88 28.55 1.31 13.27
N MET A 89 28.77 0.98 12.00
CA MET A 89 29.53 -0.19 11.59
C MET A 89 31.02 0.08 11.40
N LYS A 90 31.40 1.31 11.05
CA LYS A 90 32.80 1.66 10.79
C LYS A 90 33.57 2.00 12.07
N GLU A 91 32.85 2.54 13.05
CA GLU A 91 33.40 2.98 14.34
C GLU A 91 32.56 2.37 15.46
N ASP A 92 33.17 2.08 16.61
CA ASP A 92 32.45 1.61 17.81
C ASP A 92 31.76 2.78 18.52
N ASN A 93 30.78 3.37 17.83
CA ASN A 93 29.96 4.46 18.31
C ASN A 93 28.52 4.35 17.76
N TYR A 94 27.69 5.31 18.16
CA TYR A 94 26.26 5.35 17.88
C TYR A 94 25.89 6.67 17.25
N ILE A 95 25.04 6.62 16.24
CA ILE A 95 24.55 7.78 15.49
C ILE A 95 23.14 8.07 15.95
N TYR A 96 22.86 9.34 16.20
CA TYR A 96 21.54 9.82 16.53
C TYR A 96 21.04 10.76 15.44
N LYS A 97 19.74 10.76 15.23
CA LYS A 97 19.05 11.65 14.31
C LYS A 97 17.79 12.19 14.96
N ALA A 98 17.66 13.50 14.99
CA ALA A 98 16.47 14.20 15.46
C ALA A 98 15.95 15.13 14.36
N ILE A 99 14.65 15.04 14.07
CA ILE A 99 13.98 15.90 13.09
C ILE A 99 13.28 17.00 13.87
N LEU A 100 13.60 18.25 13.54
CA LEU A 100 12.94 19.45 14.05
C LEU A 100 11.92 19.88 13.01
N SER A 101 10.67 20.05 13.43
CA SER A 101 9.55 20.47 12.59
C SER A 101 8.85 21.69 13.20
N GLN A 102 7.97 22.32 12.43
CA GLN A 102 7.20 23.50 12.85
C GLN A 102 8.07 24.71 13.24
N LEU A 103 9.25 24.81 12.64
CA LEU A 103 10.13 25.96 12.82
C LEU A 103 9.56 27.17 12.09
N GLN A 104 9.92 28.36 12.56
CA GLN A 104 9.60 29.61 11.89
C GLN A 104 10.63 29.86 10.79
N PRO A 105 10.21 30.32 9.59
CA PRO A 105 11.13 30.75 8.54
C PRO A 105 12.06 31.88 9.00
N ASN A 106 13.24 31.99 8.38
CA ASN A 106 14.22 33.04 8.63
C ASN A 106 14.53 33.31 10.12
N THR A 107 14.63 32.24 10.91
CA THR A 107 14.74 32.32 12.37
C THR A 107 15.96 31.54 12.85
N ILE A 108 16.71 32.15 13.77
CA ILE A 108 17.89 31.54 14.39
C ILE A 108 17.48 30.75 15.63
N TYR A 109 17.87 29.48 15.66
CA TYR A 109 17.61 28.55 16.75
C TYR A 109 18.91 28.12 17.43
N SER A 110 18.84 27.92 18.74
CA SER A 110 19.86 27.20 19.51
C SER A 110 19.31 25.87 20.01
N PHE A 111 20.18 24.88 20.20
CA PHE A 111 19.79 23.57 20.71
C PHE A 111 20.81 23.00 21.69
N ARG A 112 20.34 22.06 22.50
CA ARG A 112 21.14 21.30 23.48
C ARG A 112 20.79 19.82 23.42
N ILE A 113 21.69 18.98 23.91
CA ILE A 113 21.52 17.53 23.96
C ILE A 113 21.65 17.07 25.40
N GLN A 114 20.70 16.29 25.89
CA GLN A 114 20.71 15.71 27.22
C GLN A 114 20.95 14.19 27.12
N SER A 115 21.90 13.69 27.91
CA SER A 115 22.13 12.26 28.17
C SER A 115 21.75 11.92 29.62
N PRO A 116 21.75 10.65 30.05
CA PRO A 116 21.33 10.29 31.41
C PRO A 116 22.24 10.88 32.48
N LYS A 117 23.55 11.01 32.21
CA LYS A 117 24.51 11.54 33.19
C LYS A 117 24.70 13.07 33.11
N GLN A 118 24.42 13.72 31.98
CA GLN A 118 24.69 15.16 31.81
C GLN A 118 23.84 15.84 30.72
N THR A 119 23.53 17.12 30.92
CA THR A 119 23.08 18.03 29.85
C THR A 119 24.26 18.73 29.21
N TRP A 120 24.37 18.60 27.89
CA TRP A 120 25.41 19.16 27.05
C TRP A 120 24.86 20.43 26.38
N GLU A 121 25.11 21.57 27.02
CA GLU A 121 24.87 22.88 26.43
C GLU A 121 26.00 23.16 25.42
N HIS A 122 25.60 23.51 24.21
CA HIS A 122 26.52 23.87 23.15
C HIS A 122 26.08 25.20 22.54
N ASP A 123 27.03 26.03 22.14
CA ASP A 123 26.77 27.24 21.37
C ASP A 123 26.53 26.89 19.87
N PHE A 124 25.71 25.87 19.60
CA PHE A 124 25.33 25.51 18.24
C PHE A 124 24.08 26.27 17.83
N GLU A 125 24.17 26.89 16.66
CA GLU A 125 23.11 27.71 16.09
C GLU A 125 22.88 27.30 14.64
N PHE A 126 21.63 27.37 14.20
CA PHE A 126 21.27 27.25 12.80
C PHE A 126 20.16 28.25 12.48
N SER A 127 20.10 28.66 11.21
CA SER A 127 19.06 29.55 10.70
C SER A 127 18.19 28.78 9.71
N THR A 128 16.88 28.83 9.90
CA THR A 128 15.92 28.33 8.89
C THR A 128 15.95 29.20 7.65
N GLU A 129 15.52 28.63 6.52
CA GLU A 129 15.45 29.34 5.25
C GLU A 129 14.24 30.28 5.20
N GLU A 130 14.26 31.25 4.28
CA GLU A 130 13.08 32.02 3.90
C GLU A 130 12.16 31.17 2.99
N TYR A 131 10.87 31.50 2.91
CA TYR A 131 10.01 30.90 1.89
C TYR A 131 10.55 31.24 0.50
N GLY A 132 10.83 30.21 -0.29
CA GLY A 132 11.41 30.36 -1.63
C GLY A 132 10.49 31.15 -2.56
N THR A 133 10.83 32.41 -2.85
CA THR A 133 10.14 33.26 -3.84
C THR A 133 10.59 32.99 -5.28
N LYS A 134 11.62 32.15 -5.46
CA LYS A 134 12.20 31.81 -6.76
C LYS A 134 12.40 30.31 -6.88
N VAL A 135 11.57 29.68 -7.70
CA VAL A 135 11.76 28.28 -8.10
C VAL A 135 12.91 28.22 -9.08
N GLU A 136 14.01 27.63 -8.64
CA GLU A 136 15.15 27.30 -9.48
C GLU A 136 15.14 25.80 -9.73
N LEU A 137 15.50 25.43 -10.95
CA LEU A 137 15.51 24.02 -11.33
C LEU A 137 16.59 23.24 -10.61
N PRO A 138 16.31 21.99 -10.25
CA PRO A 138 17.30 21.15 -9.62
C PRO A 138 18.41 20.72 -10.60
N ASP A 139 19.66 20.74 -10.15
CA ASP A 139 20.81 20.11 -10.81
C ASP A 139 21.15 18.83 -10.05
N ILE A 140 20.50 17.73 -10.45
CA ILE A 140 20.62 16.46 -9.75
C ILE A 140 22.02 15.88 -9.94
N LYS A 141 22.69 15.66 -8.82
CA LYS A 141 23.90 14.87 -8.75
C LYS A 141 23.56 13.51 -8.17
N THR A 142 24.13 12.48 -8.77
CA THR A 142 24.02 11.11 -8.29
C THR A 142 25.40 10.60 -7.93
N GLY A 143 25.43 9.59 -7.08
CA GLY A 143 26.64 8.86 -6.80
C GLY A 143 26.35 7.48 -6.24
N SER A 144 27.39 6.66 -6.25
CA SER A 144 27.39 5.33 -5.66
C SER A 144 28.34 5.29 -4.47
N THR A 145 28.03 4.46 -3.49
CA THR A 145 28.76 4.26 -2.24
C THR A 145 28.51 2.84 -1.74
N GLU A 146 29.13 2.44 -0.62
CA GLU A 146 28.78 1.21 0.06
C GLU A 146 27.34 1.30 0.61
N LYS A 147 26.67 0.14 0.71
CA LYS A 147 25.30 0.08 1.24
C LYS A 147 25.26 0.62 2.66
N GLY A 148 24.15 1.26 3.01
CA GLY A 148 23.91 1.72 4.38
C GLY A 148 24.75 2.93 4.83
N ASN A 149 25.35 3.67 3.91
CA ASN A 149 26.12 4.86 4.26
C ASN A 149 25.24 6.09 4.47
N PHE A 150 25.48 6.80 5.57
CA PHE A 150 25.11 8.19 5.78
C PHE A 150 26.17 9.08 5.13
N LEU A 151 25.76 9.83 4.12
CA LEU A 151 26.61 10.74 3.35
C LEU A 151 26.28 12.18 3.73
N LEU A 152 27.27 12.88 4.25
CA LEU A 152 27.22 14.33 4.44
C LEU A 152 27.65 15.00 3.14
N ILE A 153 26.71 15.69 2.51
CA ILE A 153 26.93 16.44 1.27
C ILE A 153 26.93 17.92 1.62
N ASP A 154 28.05 18.59 1.40
CA ASP A 154 28.21 20.04 1.58
C ASP A 154 28.23 20.72 0.21
N ASN A 155 27.26 21.59 -0.04
CA ASN A 155 27.18 22.45 -1.22
C ASN A 155 27.26 23.90 -0.78
N LYS A 156 28.48 24.46 -0.80
CA LYS A 156 28.77 25.86 -0.46
C LYS A 156 28.20 26.28 0.91
N GLY A 157 28.31 25.40 1.90
CA GLY A 157 27.82 25.61 3.26
C GLY A 157 26.40 25.08 3.51
N LYS A 158 25.63 24.76 2.45
CA LYS A 158 24.35 24.07 2.59
C LYS A 158 24.59 22.57 2.75
N LYS A 159 24.27 22.04 3.93
CA LYS A 159 24.57 20.66 4.30
C LYS A 159 23.35 19.77 4.18
N PHE A 160 23.54 18.60 3.59
CA PHE A 160 22.54 17.58 3.44
C PHE A 160 23.05 16.25 3.99
N MET A 161 22.18 15.51 4.66
CA MET A 161 22.48 14.13 5.06
C MET A 161 21.62 13.19 4.24
N VAL A 162 22.26 12.29 3.49
CA VAL A 162 21.60 11.30 2.64
C VAL A 162 21.97 9.89 3.10
N TYR A 163 20.98 9.05 3.36
CA TYR A 163 21.18 7.63 3.63
C TYR A 163 21.05 6.83 2.33
N SER A 164 22.13 6.16 1.92
CA SER A 164 22.24 5.45 0.63
C SER A 164 21.47 4.12 0.54
N SER A 165 20.79 3.72 1.62
CA SER A 165 19.93 2.52 1.73
C SER A 165 20.63 1.21 1.31
N SER A 166 19.86 0.15 1.04
CA SER A 166 20.36 -1.17 0.63
C SER A 166 20.94 -1.23 -0.80
N HIS A 167 20.81 -0.14 -1.57
CA HIS A 167 21.28 -0.07 -2.96
C HIS A 167 22.64 0.65 -3.12
N GLY A 168 23.14 1.33 -2.08
CA GLY A 168 24.44 1.99 -2.13
C GLY A 168 24.47 3.14 -3.15
N THR A 169 23.34 3.81 -3.38
CA THR A 169 23.25 4.91 -4.33
C THR A 169 22.51 6.07 -3.71
N TRP A 170 22.89 7.28 -4.06
CA TRP A 170 22.24 8.50 -3.63
C TRP A 170 21.98 9.41 -4.82
N ALA A 171 20.96 10.26 -4.65
CA ALA A 171 20.70 11.37 -5.54
C ALA A 171 20.35 12.57 -4.68
N LEU A 172 20.92 13.75 -4.99
CA LEU A 172 20.53 15.00 -4.37
C LEU A 172 20.51 16.15 -5.39
N ASP A 173 19.61 17.12 -5.20
CA ASP A 173 19.66 18.39 -5.94
C ASP A 173 20.81 19.25 -5.40
N LEU A 174 21.89 19.36 -6.17
CA LEU A 174 23.07 20.14 -5.84
C LEU A 174 23.27 21.15 -6.96
N LYS A 175 22.55 22.27 -6.87
CA LYS A 175 22.65 23.42 -7.78
C LYS A 175 24.12 23.85 -7.95
N GLY A 176 24.78 23.42 -9.02
CA GLY A 176 26.17 23.75 -9.36
C GLY A 176 27.20 22.63 -9.07
N SER A 177 28.38 22.74 -9.69
CA SER A 177 29.39 21.68 -9.78
C SER A 177 30.26 21.45 -8.55
N ASP A 178 30.22 22.33 -7.54
CA ASP A 178 31.18 22.32 -6.43
C ASP A 178 30.51 21.88 -5.14
N TYR A 179 30.54 20.58 -4.88
CA TYR A 179 30.07 19.95 -3.65
C TYR A 179 31.10 18.93 -3.16
N THR A 180 31.09 18.66 -1.86
CA THR A 180 31.88 17.57 -1.27
C THR A 180 30.96 16.52 -0.69
N VAL A 181 31.30 15.24 -0.91
CA VAL A 181 30.62 14.11 -0.31
C VAL A 181 31.56 13.46 0.69
N THR A 182 31.15 13.43 1.95
CA THR A 182 31.91 12.81 3.03
C THR A 182 31.07 11.71 3.65
N GLU A 183 31.67 10.54 3.86
CA GLU A 183 31.02 9.48 4.63
C GLU A 183 30.97 9.90 6.10
N TYR A 184 29.75 10.07 6.62
CA TYR A 184 29.54 10.44 8.01
C TYR A 184 29.52 9.21 8.91
N ALA A 185 28.81 8.16 8.49
CA ALA A 185 28.76 6.88 9.19
C ALA A 185 28.17 5.78 8.30
N GLN A 186 28.22 4.53 8.77
CA GLN A 186 27.57 3.41 8.09
C GLN A 186 26.67 2.65 9.06
N PHE A 187 25.47 2.32 8.59
CA PHE A 187 24.51 1.50 9.28
C PHE A 187 23.88 0.52 8.30
N ILE A 188 23.96 -0.77 8.61
CA ILE A 188 23.23 -1.82 7.91
C ILE A 188 22.36 -2.52 8.96
N PRO A 189 21.04 -2.65 8.72
CA PRO A 189 20.17 -3.36 9.64
C PRO A 189 20.66 -4.76 9.98
N SER A 190 20.40 -5.16 11.21
CA SER A 190 21.09 -6.28 11.85
C SER A 190 20.90 -7.62 11.12
N GLU A 191 19.73 -7.89 10.56
CA GLU A 191 19.48 -9.11 9.78
C GLU A 191 20.19 -9.10 8.42
N ILE A 192 20.22 -7.97 7.71
CA ILE A 192 21.00 -7.85 6.47
C ILE A 192 22.49 -8.10 6.76
N LEU A 193 22.99 -7.53 7.86
CA LEU A 193 24.38 -7.70 8.26
C LEU A 193 24.68 -9.17 8.63
N LYS A 194 23.79 -9.84 9.39
CA LYS A 194 23.93 -11.28 9.68
C LYS A 194 23.97 -12.10 8.40
N GLU A 195 23.18 -11.74 7.40
CA GLU A 195 23.13 -12.42 6.11
C GLU A 195 24.41 -12.22 5.29
N GLU A 196 24.91 -10.99 5.19
CA GLU A 196 26.16 -10.69 4.48
C GLU A 196 27.38 -11.32 5.18
N LEU A 197 27.41 -11.34 6.52
CA LEU A 197 28.45 -12.02 7.30
C LEU A 197 28.42 -13.55 7.13
N LYS A 198 27.23 -14.17 7.16
CA LYS A 198 27.10 -15.61 6.92
C LYS A 198 27.47 -16.00 5.49
N ALA A 199 27.06 -15.21 4.49
CA ALA A 199 27.37 -15.45 3.09
C ALA A 199 28.87 -15.29 2.78
N SER A 200 29.57 -14.38 3.47
CA SER A 200 31.01 -14.17 3.32
C SER A 200 31.85 -15.23 4.03
N PHE A 201 31.39 -15.78 5.17
CA PHE A 201 32.10 -16.83 5.91
C PHE A 201 31.79 -18.26 5.45
N PHE A 202 30.57 -18.54 4.97
CA PHE A 202 30.12 -19.89 4.60
C PHE A 202 29.56 -19.88 3.18
N ARG A 203 30.43 -20.04 2.18
CA ARG A 203 30.01 -20.30 0.79
C ARG A 203 29.46 -21.72 0.54
N ILE A 204 29.37 -22.56 1.58
CA ILE A 204 28.99 -23.96 1.44
C ILE A 204 28.18 -24.37 2.68
N ILE A 205 27.03 -25.01 2.44
CA ILE A 205 26.13 -25.75 3.33
C ILE A 205 25.03 -24.92 4.03
N SER A 206 23.78 -25.10 3.58
CA SER A 206 22.58 -24.89 4.41
C SER A 206 22.39 -26.12 5.30
N PRO A 207 22.39 -26.00 6.63
CA PRO A 207 21.90 -27.08 7.47
C PRO A 207 20.37 -27.08 7.39
N VAL A 208 19.79 -28.23 7.04
CA VAL A 208 18.35 -28.43 7.03
C VAL A 208 17.90 -28.57 8.49
N TYR A 209 17.25 -27.53 9.03
CA TYR A 209 16.91 -27.43 10.46
C TYR A 209 15.44 -27.75 10.80
N ALA A 210 14.63 -28.21 9.85
CA ALA A 210 13.17 -28.26 9.99
C ALA A 210 12.57 -29.61 9.58
N GLU A 211 11.73 -30.19 10.45
CA GLU A 211 10.87 -31.34 10.12
C GLU A 211 9.53 -30.92 9.48
N SER A 212 9.12 -29.64 9.62
CA SER A 212 7.88 -29.08 9.04
C SER A 212 7.97 -27.56 8.78
N GLY A 213 7.13 -27.06 7.87
CA GLY A 213 7.03 -25.64 7.53
C GLY A 213 6.22 -24.80 8.53
N ALA A 214 6.12 -23.49 8.29
CA ALA A 214 5.31 -22.59 9.14
C ALA A 214 3.83 -23.02 9.14
N ASN A 215 3.24 -23.20 10.32
CA ASN A 215 1.88 -23.75 10.51
C ASN A 215 0.73 -22.75 10.24
N CYS A 216 0.97 -21.74 9.41
CA CYS A 216 -0.03 -20.73 9.05
C CYS A 216 -1.22 -21.33 8.28
N LYS A 217 -2.33 -20.59 8.21
CA LYS A 217 -3.47 -20.91 7.35
C LYS A 217 -3.22 -20.47 5.91
N THR A 218 -3.41 -21.37 4.97
CA THR A 218 -3.26 -21.14 3.52
C THR A 218 -4.61 -21.17 2.82
N ASN A 219 -4.66 -20.94 1.51
CA ASN A 219 -5.89 -20.90 0.71
C ASN A 219 -6.91 -19.85 1.18
N ILE A 220 -6.41 -18.74 1.72
CA ILE A 220 -7.23 -17.59 2.12
C ILE A 220 -7.25 -16.58 0.98
N SER A 221 -8.45 -16.21 0.53
CA SER A 221 -8.66 -15.18 -0.49
C SER A 221 -8.92 -13.84 0.18
N ILE A 222 -8.09 -12.84 -0.10
CA ILE A 222 -8.26 -11.48 0.43
C ILE A 222 -9.26 -10.74 -0.46
N THR A 223 -10.37 -10.28 0.12
CA THR A 223 -11.39 -9.48 -0.58
C THR A 223 -11.13 -7.99 -0.43
N ASN A 224 -10.46 -7.57 0.65
CA ASN A 224 -10.09 -6.19 0.92
C ASN A 224 -8.57 -5.97 0.76
N THR A 225 -8.17 -5.28 -0.30
CA THR A 225 -6.75 -5.02 -0.65
C THR A 225 -6.26 -3.63 -0.28
N GLN A 226 -6.96 -2.92 0.62
CA GLN A 226 -6.67 -1.50 0.92
C GLN A 226 -5.35 -1.26 1.67
N TYR A 227 -4.81 -2.27 2.36
CA TYR A 227 -3.61 -2.12 3.18
C TYR A 227 -2.35 -2.62 2.48
N LEU A 228 -1.27 -1.86 2.64
CA LEU A 228 0.09 -2.24 2.26
C LEU A 228 0.80 -2.97 3.42
N PRO A 229 1.91 -3.66 3.18
CA PRO A 229 2.46 -4.03 1.87
C PRO A 229 1.62 -5.11 1.20
N THR A 230 1.61 -5.16 -0.12
CA THR A 230 1.05 -6.29 -0.87
C THR A 230 1.90 -7.55 -0.70
N LYS A 231 1.32 -8.71 -1.02
CA LYS A 231 2.04 -9.99 -1.08
C LYS A 231 3.29 -9.91 -1.94
N SER A 232 3.17 -9.33 -3.15
CA SER A 232 4.28 -9.18 -4.10
C SER A 232 5.38 -8.29 -3.56
N GLN A 233 5.05 -7.16 -2.91
CA GLN A 233 6.05 -6.30 -2.26
C GLN A 233 6.79 -7.03 -1.15
N THR A 234 6.08 -7.82 -0.35
CA THR A 234 6.66 -8.59 0.76
C THR A 234 7.63 -9.65 0.22
N GLN A 235 7.23 -10.41 -0.80
CA GLN A 235 8.10 -11.39 -1.47
C GLN A 235 9.32 -10.73 -2.09
N SER A 236 9.12 -9.65 -2.83
CA SER A 236 10.21 -8.93 -3.50
C SER A 236 11.26 -8.44 -2.51
N LEU A 237 10.85 -7.99 -1.33
CA LEU A 237 11.77 -7.60 -0.28
C LEU A 237 12.51 -8.82 0.29
N LEU A 238 11.81 -9.89 0.65
CA LEU A 238 12.41 -11.08 1.24
C LEU A 238 13.41 -11.78 0.29
N ASP A 239 13.06 -11.90 -0.99
CA ASP A 239 13.96 -12.44 -2.02
C ASP A 239 15.28 -11.64 -2.10
N ARG A 240 15.21 -10.32 -1.89
CA ARG A 240 16.37 -9.42 -1.89
C ARG A 240 17.18 -9.50 -0.59
N LEU A 241 16.51 -9.60 0.56
CA LEU A 241 17.16 -9.53 1.87
C LEU A 241 17.96 -10.79 2.21
N ILE A 242 17.56 -11.97 1.72
CA ILE A 242 18.03 -13.26 2.26
C ILE A 242 18.98 -13.99 1.29
N GLY A 243 19.79 -13.22 0.55
CA GLY A 243 20.88 -13.74 -0.28
C GLY A 243 20.47 -14.81 -1.30
N GLY A 244 19.23 -14.77 -1.80
CA GLY A 244 18.70 -15.72 -2.79
C GLY A 244 18.13 -17.03 -2.24
N CYS A 245 18.00 -17.21 -0.91
CA CYS A 245 17.30 -18.36 -0.33
C CYS A 245 15.77 -18.20 -0.49
N LYS A 246 15.14 -19.15 -1.19
CA LYS A 246 13.69 -19.17 -1.49
C LYS A 246 12.83 -19.88 -0.44
N GLY A 247 13.36 -20.04 0.77
CA GLY A 247 12.73 -20.79 1.87
C GLY A 247 11.77 -20.00 2.77
N HIS A 248 11.44 -18.76 2.43
CA HIS A 248 10.49 -17.93 3.19
C HIS A 248 9.05 -18.32 2.87
N TYR A 249 8.11 -18.01 3.77
CA TYR A 249 6.70 -18.38 3.65
C TYR A 249 5.77 -17.23 3.25
N ALA A 250 6.28 -16.15 2.65
CA ALA A 250 5.43 -15.06 2.15
C ALA A 250 4.42 -15.51 1.08
N GLN A 251 4.69 -16.59 0.34
CA GLN A 251 3.71 -17.11 -0.62
C GLN A 251 2.53 -17.77 0.10
N GLU A 252 2.78 -18.52 1.18
CA GLU A 252 1.80 -19.33 1.88
C GLU A 252 1.09 -18.55 3.01
N CYS A 253 1.87 -17.84 3.83
CA CYS A 253 1.43 -17.30 5.12
C CYS A 253 1.06 -15.81 5.09
N TYR A 254 1.39 -15.08 4.02
CA TYR A 254 1.08 -13.64 3.94
C TYR A 254 -0.41 -13.36 4.19
N SER A 255 -1.31 -14.12 3.56
CA SER A 255 -2.74 -13.90 3.69
C SER A 255 -3.21 -14.14 5.13
N ASP A 256 -2.60 -15.09 5.85
CA ASP A 256 -2.97 -15.36 7.24
C ASP A 256 -2.59 -14.21 8.18
N VAL A 257 -1.38 -13.66 8.03
CA VAL A 257 -0.95 -12.45 8.77
C VAL A 257 -1.91 -11.30 8.47
N TYR A 258 -2.16 -11.06 7.18
CA TYR A 258 -3.00 -9.96 6.72
C TYR A 258 -4.42 -10.05 7.30
N CYS A 259 -5.05 -11.20 7.17
CA CYS A 259 -6.44 -11.41 7.59
C CYS A 259 -6.59 -11.39 9.11
N GLN A 260 -5.74 -12.11 9.86
CA GLN A 260 -5.81 -12.10 11.32
C GLN A 260 -5.58 -10.68 11.89
N SER A 261 -4.73 -9.88 11.26
CA SER A 261 -4.50 -8.49 11.67
C SER A 261 -5.77 -7.64 11.53
N ILE A 262 -6.43 -7.66 10.36
CA ILE A 262 -7.68 -6.91 10.15
C ILE A 262 -8.80 -7.41 11.05
N GLU A 263 -8.92 -8.72 11.24
CA GLU A 263 -9.89 -9.34 12.15
C GLU A 263 -9.68 -8.87 13.61
N ALA A 264 -8.41 -8.73 14.02
CA ALA A 264 -8.04 -8.17 15.32
C ALA A 264 -8.22 -6.65 15.40
N GLY A 265 -8.37 -5.94 14.27
CA GLY A 265 -8.44 -4.49 14.20
C GLY A 265 -7.08 -3.81 14.20
N VAL A 266 -6.03 -4.53 13.80
CA VAL A 266 -4.65 -4.06 13.73
C VAL A 266 -4.25 -3.86 12.27
N ASN A 267 -3.55 -2.77 11.98
CA ASN A 267 -3.05 -2.47 10.63
C ASN A 267 -2.08 -3.58 10.16
N PRO A 268 -2.40 -4.35 9.11
CA PRO A 268 -1.58 -5.46 8.63
C PRO A 268 -0.13 -5.09 8.29
N ALA A 269 0.09 -3.83 7.93
CA ALA A 269 1.41 -3.32 7.57
C ALA A 269 2.45 -3.64 8.64
N LEU A 270 2.07 -3.54 9.91
CA LEU A 270 3.02 -3.67 11.00
C LEU A 270 3.28 -5.12 11.43
N PRO A 271 2.29 -5.99 11.61
CA PRO A 271 2.54 -7.43 11.79
C PRO A 271 3.36 -8.04 10.65
N ILE A 272 3.13 -7.62 9.40
CA ILE A 272 3.95 -8.07 8.26
C ILE A 272 5.39 -7.52 8.37
N THR A 273 5.56 -6.25 8.75
CA THR A 273 6.89 -5.65 8.96
C THR A 273 7.68 -6.40 10.03
N LEU A 274 7.06 -6.67 11.18
CA LEU A 274 7.70 -7.39 12.27
C LEU A 274 7.96 -8.86 11.92
N TRP A 275 7.06 -9.51 11.18
CA TRP A 275 7.32 -10.85 10.65
C TRP A 275 8.55 -10.91 9.75
N VAL A 276 8.70 -9.95 8.85
CA VAL A 276 9.86 -9.83 7.96
C VAL A 276 11.12 -9.51 8.77
N HIS A 277 11.03 -8.62 9.75
CA HIS A 277 12.18 -8.22 10.59
C HIS A 277 12.65 -9.36 11.50
N GLU A 278 11.75 -9.99 12.26
CA GLU A 278 12.09 -10.97 13.31
C GLU A 278 12.49 -12.33 12.74
N SER A 279 11.92 -12.72 11.60
CA SER A 279 12.02 -14.09 11.10
C SER A 279 12.37 -14.24 9.64
N ALA A 280 12.53 -13.11 8.94
CA ALA A 280 12.69 -13.09 7.49
C ALA A 280 11.58 -13.88 6.78
N GLY A 281 10.33 -13.72 7.26
CA GLY A 281 9.18 -14.41 6.70
C GLY A 281 9.16 -15.91 7.05
N SER A 282 9.41 -16.27 8.31
CA SER A 282 9.50 -17.66 8.79
C SER A 282 10.59 -18.48 8.09
N MET A 283 11.81 -17.94 7.95
CA MET A 283 12.93 -18.57 7.22
C MET A 283 13.54 -19.80 7.95
N TYR A 284 12.72 -20.82 8.14
CA TYR A 284 13.04 -22.06 8.83
C TYR A 284 14.08 -22.90 8.09
N ALA A 285 14.26 -22.66 6.79
CA ALA A 285 15.27 -23.31 5.98
C ALA A 285 16.70 -22.92 6.36
N LYS A 286 16.87 -21.75 6.98
CA LYS A 286 18.19 -21.15 7.25
C LYS A 286 18.48 -20.97 8.73
N TYR A 287 17.45 -20.80 9.55
CA TYR A 287 17.60 -20.46 10.97
C TYR A 287 16.95 -21.54 11.85
N ALA A 288 17.70 -22.03 12.84
CA ALA A 288 17.26 -23.14 13.69
C ALA A 288 16.20 -22.75 14.72
N ASN A 289 16.33 -21.56 15.33
CA ASN A 289 15.48 -21.08 16.42
C ASN A 289 14.76 -19.79 16.01
N VAL A 290 13.85 -19.90 15.04
CA VAL A 290 13.08 -18.75 14.53
C VAL A 290 11.90 -18.47 15.44
N GLN A 291 11.76 -17.21 15.84
CA GLN A 291 10.54 -16.67 16.43
C GLN A 291 9.91 -15.75 15.38
N ASP A 292 8.76 -16.17 14.87
CA ASP A 292 8.12 -15.55 13.70
C ASP A 292 7.82 -14.07 13.92
N PHE A 293 7.48 -13.71 15.16
CA PHE A 293 7.15 -12.35 15.58
C PHE A 293 7.87 -12.00 16.89
N GLY A 294 9.08 -12.53 17.13
CA GLY A 294 9.89 -12.20 18.32
C GLY A 294 9.26 -12.55 19.69
N ILE A 295 8.19 -13.35 19.71
CA ILE A 295 7.42 -13.63 20.93
C ILE A 295 8.14 -14.68 21.78
N ASN A 296 8.55 -14.25 22.97
CA ASN A 296 9.19 -15.07 23.99
C ASN A 296 8.23 -15.32 25.17
N GLY A 297 7.92 -16.58 25.47
CA GLY A 297 7.11 -16.93 26.64
C GLY A 297 7.18 -18.42 26.98
N ALA A 298 7.08 -18.76 28.26
CA ALA A 298 7.25 -20.13 28.78
C ALA A 298 6.31 -21.17 28.14
N ASN A 299 5.20 -20.72 27.54
CA ASN A 299 4.19 -21.57 26.91
C ASN A 299 4.00 -21.28 25.41
N ILE A 300 4.86 -20.50 24.76
CA ILE A 300 4.73 -20.19 23.33
C ILE A 300 5.94 -20.79 22.63
N PRO A 301 5.78 -21.94 21.94
CA PRO A 301 6.89 -22.58 21.25
C PRO A 301 7.49 -21.66 20.19
N SER A 302 8.82 -21.66 20.11
CA SER A 302 9.50 -21.14 18.92
C SER A 302 9.08 -21.98 17.71
N ARG A 303 8.82 -21.33 16.56
CA ARG A 303 8.33 -21.94 15.31
C ARG A 303 6.88 -22.46 15.32
N ASP A 304 6.06 -21.93 16.23
CA ASP A 304 4.60 -22.00 16.14
C ASP A 304 4.08 -20.64 15.64
N PHE A 305 4.05 -20.47 14.32
CA PHE A 305 3.65 -19.23 13.65
C PHE A 305 2.26 -18.77 14.12
N THR A 306 1.27 -19.66 14.11
CA THR A 306 -0.11 -19.29 14.46
C THR A 306 -0.23 -18.86 15.91
N ARG A 307 0.42 -19.56 16.85
CA ARG A 307 0.34 -19.20 18.27
C ARG A 307 1.08 -17.90 18.56
N GLN A 308 2.23 -17.68 17.93
CA GLN A 308 2.97 -16.42 18.06
C GLN A 308 2.19 -15.24 17.48
N LEU A 309 1.60 -15.39 16.28
CA LEU A 309 0.79 -14.34 15.66
C LEU A 309 -0.40 -13.94 16.54
N ARG A 310 -1.15 -14.92 17.07
CA ARG A 310 -2.28 -14.63 17.97
C ARG A 310 -1.84 -13.91 19.23
N GLN A 311 -0.82 -14.41 19.92
CA GLN A 311 -0.30 -13.73 21.11
C GLN A 311 0.09 -12.28 20.79
N PHE A 312 0.81 -12.09 19.69
CA PHE A 312 1.29 -10.80 19.25
C PHE A 312 0.15 -9.82 18.97
N LEU A 313 -0.89 -10.25 18.26
CA LEU A 313 -2.07 -9.43 17.98
C LEU A 313 -2.90 -9.15 19.25
N ASP A 314 -3.11 -10.15 20.10
CA ASP A 314 -3.98 -10.06 21.27
C ASP A 314 -3.37 -9.27 22.44
N VAL A 315 -2.03 -9.24 22.54
CA VAL A 315 -1.34 -8.66 23.70
C VAL A 315 -0.41 -7.54 23.30
N GLN A 316 0.55 -7.78 22.40
CA GLN A 316 1.55 -6.77 22.07
C GLN A 316 0.96 -5.64 21.22
N MET A 317 -0.05 -5.92 20.40
CA MET A 317 -0.73 -4.91 19.58
C MET A 317 -1.98 -4.30 20.25
N ALA A 318 -2.33 -4.72 21.45
CA ALA A 318 -3.46 -4.14 22.17
C ALA A 318 -3.16 -2.69 22.61
N ASP A 319 -4.16 -1.81 22.49
CA ASP A 319 -4.05 -0.36 22.81
C ASP A 319 -3.48 -0.09 24.20
N ASP A 320 -3.82 -0.93 25.17
CA ASP A 320 -3.41 -0.82 26.57
C ASP A 320 -2.05 -1.47 26.86
N TYR A 321 -1.38 -2.07 25.88
CA TYR A 321 -0.10 -2.75 26.05
C TYR A 321 0.95 -1.84 26.70
N ILE A 322 0.99 -0.55 26.36
CA ILE A 322 1.92 0.43 26.92
C ILE A 322 1.31 1.33 28.00
N SER A 323 0.10 1.01 28.47
CA SER A 323 -0.62 1.82 29.46
C SER A 323 0.21 1.99 30.74
N GLY A 324 0.45 3.25 31.12
CA GLY A 324 1.27 3.62 32.28
C GLY A 324 2.76 3.27 32.19
N TYR A 325 3.24 2.72 31.07
CA TYR A 325 4.63 2.32 30.90
C TYR A 325 5.47 3.51 30.39
N CYS A 326 6.60 3.83 31.04
CA CYS A 326 7.55 4.89 30.66
C CYS A 326 6.94 6.27 30.30
N THR A 327 5.80 6.67 30.89
CA THR A 327 5.13 7.94 30.57
C THR A 327 5.89 9.18 31.05
N ASP A 328 6.76 9.01 32.04
CA ASP A 328 7.57 10.05 32.68
C ASP A 328 8.89 10.35 31.94
N LYS A 329 9.23 9.56 30.93
CA LYS A 329 10.54 9.60 30.26
C LYS A 329 10.63 10.53 29.04
N GLY A 330 9.52 11.13 28.62
CA GLY A 330 9.50 12.05 27.47
C GLY A 330 9.80 11.36 26.12
N ILE A 331 9.46 10.07 26.00
CA ILE A 331 9.62 9.26 24.79
C ILE A 331 8.27 9.02 24.09
N THR A 332 8.31 8.74 22.78
CA THR A 332 7.08 8.53 22.00
C THR A 332 6.40 7.22 22.35
N GLU A 333 5.13 7.06 21.96
CA GLU A 333 4.37 5.81 22.19
C GLU A 333 5.01 4.60 21.51
N GLU A 334 5.56 4.78 20.32
CA GLU A 334 6.24 3.72 19.58
C GLU A 334 7.58 3.35 20.22
N GLU A 335 8.31 4.33 20.78
CA GLU A 335 9.52 4.08 21.56
C GLU A 335 9.20 3.32 22.86
N ARG A 336 8.09 3.65 23.53
CA ARG A 336 7.60 2.91 24.70
C ARG A 336 7.23 1.48 24.34
N TRP A 337 6.50 1.32 23.25
CA TRP A 337 6.10 0.02 22.71
C TRP A 337 7.32 -0.84 22.42
N ALA A 338 8.28 -0.33 21.66
CA ALA A 338 9.50 -1.05 21.30
C ALA A 338 10.38 -1.37 22.51
N THR A 339 10.48 -0.45 23.47
CA THR A 339 11.22 -0.69 24.73
C THR A 339 10.60 -1.87 25.50
N LYS A 340 9.27 -1.88 25.65
CA LYS A 340 8.57 -2.96 26.34
C LYS A 340 8.64 -4.28 25.57
N TYR A 341 8.42 -4.21 24.26
CA TYR A 341 8.42 -5.37 23.37
C TYR A 341 9.79 -6.06 23.31
N ALA A 342 10.87 -5.29 23.13
CA ALA A 342 12.21 -5.85 22.98
C ALA A 342 12.87 -6.24 24.32
N ARG A 343 12.58 -5.53 25.42
CA ARG A 343 13.35 -5.65 26.69
C ARG A 343 12.51 -5.73 27.97
N GLY A 344 11.21 -5.46 27.92
CA GLY A 344 10.27 -5.61 29.04
C GLY A 344 10.28 -4.53 30.12
N TYR A 345 11.44 -4.03 30.55
CA TYR A 345 11.56 -3.08 31.68
C TYR A 345 11.93 -1.67 31.26
N CYS A 346 11.36 -0.66 31.96
CA CYS A 346 11.63 0.75 31.71
C CYS A 346 12.93 1.20 32.41
N THR A 347 14.06 1.08 31.73
CA THR A 347 15.37 1.60 32.18
C THR A 347 16.00 2.43 31.07
N ASP A 348 16.90 3.36 31.39
CA ASP A 348 17.52 4.22 30.37
C ASP A 348 18.31 3.41 29.31
N GLU A 349 18.94 2.30 29.73
CA GLU A 349 19.58 1.32 28.84
C GLU A 349 18.57 0.64 27.91
N ASN A 350 17.45 0.15 28.46
CA ASN A 350 16.42 -0.51 27.67
C ASN A 350 15.72 0.46 26.71
N ILE A 351 15.57 1.74 27.10
CA ILE A 351 15.02 2.77 26.22
C ILE A 351 15.94 2.98 25.02
N ALA A 352 17.26 3.01 25.21
CA ALA A 352 18.20 3.07 24.08
C ALA A 352 18.03 1.87 23.14
N HIS A 353 17.89 0.65 23.69
CA HIS A 353 17.59 -0.53 22.89
C HIS A 353 16.25 -0.44 22.16
N GLY A 354 15.19 0.03 22.82
CA GLY A 354 13.88 0.23 22.21
C GLY A 354 13.91 1.26 21.08
N LYS A 355 14.65 2.35 21.25
CA LYS A 355 14.88 3.36 20.20
C LYS A 355 15.61 2.78 18.99
N ALA A 356 16.67 2.00 19.21
CA ALA A 356 17.37 1.31 18.13
C ALA A 356 16.43 0.32 17.41
N TYR A 357 15.66 -0.45 18.17
CA TYR A 357 14.71 -1.42 17.62
C TYR A 357 13.63 -0.75 16.77
N ILE A 358 12.94 0.28 17.28
CA ILE A 358 11.91 0.97 16.49
C ILE A 358 12.49 1.69 15.26
N THR A 359 13.75 2.13 15.34
CA THR A 359 14.48 2.69 14.18
C THR A 359 14.62 1.64 13.07
N GLU A 360 15.01 0.41 13.40
CA GLU A 360 15.06 -0.70 12.43
C GLU A 360 13.66 -0.99 11.86
N ILE A 361 12.63 -1.03 12.70
CA ILE A 361 11.25 -1.25 12.24
C ILE A 361 10.78 -0.15 11.27
N ARG A 362 11.13 1.13 11.50
CA ARG A 362 10.81 2.22 10.57
C ARG A 362 11.42 1.99 9.18
N GLU A 363 12.66 1.51 9.12
CA GLU A 363 13.34 1.20 7.85
C GLU A 363 12.65 0.04 7.11
N TYR A 364 12.37 -1.07 7.80
CA TYR A 364 11.67 -2.21 7.21
C TYR A 364 10.25 -1.84 6.75
N TYR A 365 9.54 -1.07 7.56
CA TYR A 365 8.20 -0.56 7.24
C TYR A 365 8.27 0.29 5.97
N ASN A 366 9.25 1.19 5.86
CA ASN A 366 9.44 2.02 4.68
C ASN A 366 9.76 1.17 3.44
N TRP A 367 10.61 0.15 3.54
CA TRP A 367 10.91 -0.71 2.39
C TRP A 367 9.71 -1.52 1.90
N LEU A 368 8.86 -1.98 2.83
CA LEU A 368 7.66 -2.75 2.53
C LEU A 368 6.53 -1.88 1.97
N THR A 369 6.21 -0.80 2.67
CA THR A 369 5.02 0.02 2.40
C THR A 369 5.29 1.24 1.55
N ARG A 370 6.56 1.65 1.42
CA ARG A 370 7.00 2.93 0.85
C ARG A 370 6.45 4.15 1.60
N GLY A 371 6.00 3.96 2.84
CA GLY A 371 5.44 5.00 3.71
C GLY A 371 6.28 5.24 4.96
N THR A 372 5.79 6.15 5.80
CA THR A 372 6.30 6.38 7.15
C THR A 372 5.50 5.53 8.13
N LEU A 373 6.16 4.97 9.14
CA LEU A 373 5.49 4.23 10.21
C LEU A 373 4.43 5.14 10.87
N PRO A 374 3.14 4.74 10.91
CA PRO A 374 2.10 5.54 11.55
C PRO A 374 2.31 5.63 13.07
N SER A 375 1.63 6.59 13.69
CA SER A 375 1.60 6.71 15.13
C SER A 375 0.77 5.61 15.79
N TRP A 376 1.13 5.25 17.02
CA TRP A 376 0.33 4.38 17.89
C TRP A 376 -1.03 5.05 18.25
N PRO A 377 -2.11 4.29 18.48
CA PRO A 377 -2.26 2.85 18.28
C PRO A 377 -2.47 2.51 16.80
N TRP A 378 -1.86 1.41 16.34
CA TRP A 378 -1.82 1.01 14.93
C TRP A 378 -3.10 0.29 14.48
N ASN A 379 -4.25 0.91 14.73
CA ASN A 379 -5.55 0.29 14.55
C ASN A 379 -6.17 0.53 13.18
N VAL A 380 -7.03 -0.40 12.80
CA VAL A 380 -7.89 -0.33 11.62
C VAL A 380 -9.29 -0.82 11.97
N SER A 381 -10.27 -0.52 11.12
CA SER A 381 -11.63 -1.05 11.28
C SER A 381 -11.62 -2.58 11.18
N LYS A 382 -12.16 -3.25 12.21
CA LYS A 382 -12.32 -4.70 12.21
C LYS A 382 -13.22 -5.13 11.06
N SER A 383 -12.82 -6.17 10.34
CA SER A 383 -13.63 -6.75 9.26
C SER A 383 -13.42 -8.25 9.19
N SER A 384 -14.46 -9.00 9.55
CA SER A 384 -14.51 -10.46 9.40
C SER A 384 -14.80 -10.91 7.97
N SER A 385 -15.30 -10.01 7.12
CA SER A 385 -15.58 -10.26 5.70
C SER A 385 -14.43 -9.86 4.76
N ALA A 386 -13.34 -9.31 5.32
CA ALA A 386 -12.15 -8.90 4.55
C ALA A 386 -11.41 -10.08 3.89
N CYS A 387 -11.70 -11.31 4.32
CA CYS A 387 -11.06 -12.51 3.83
C CYS A 387 -12.04 -13.68 3.76
N ASP A 388 -12.00 -14.43 2.66
CA ASP A 388 -12.66 -15.72 2.52
C ASP A 388 -11.71 -16.82 3.01
N ARG A 389 -12.13 -17.50 4.08
CA ARG A 389 -11.42 -18.59 4.75
C ARG A 389 -12.07 -19.97 4.51
N SER A 390 -13.09 -20.07 3.67
CA SER A 390 -13.87 -21.32 3.43
C SER A 390 -12.98 -22.50 3.03
N LYS A 391 -11.90 -22.24 2.29
CA LYS A 391 -10.96 -23.26 1.78
C LYS A 391 -9.69 -23.38 2.61
N GLN A 392 -9.63 -22.73 3.78
CA GLN A 392 -8.37 -22.61 4.51
C GLN A 392 -7.89 -23.96 5.06
N VAL A 393 -6.59 -24.23 4.94
CA VAL A 393 -5.94 -25.40 5.55
C VAL A 393 -4.66 -24.99 6.26
N THR A 394 -4.26 -25.75 7.27
CA THR A 394 -2.97 -25.55 7.93
C THR A 394 -1.85 -25.98 6.99
N ASN A 395 -0.85 -25.11 6.78
CA ASN A 395 0.33 -25.46 6.00
C ASN A 395 1.16 -26.52 6.73
N GLY A 396 1.42 -27.63 6.04
CA GLY A 396 2.37 -28.68 6.41
C GLY A 396 3.57 -28.75 5.48
N VAL A 397 3.60 -27.96 4.40
CA VAL A 397 4.70 -27.98 3.42
C VAL A 397 5.89 -27.19 3.96
N TYR A 398 7.05 -27.84 4.01
CA TYR A 398 8.35 -27.23 4.24
C TYR A 398 9.02 -26.83 2.93
N ARG A 399 9.74 -25.70 2.88
CA ARG A 399 10.59 -25.30 1.74
C ARG A 399 12.05 -25.19 2.12
N ASP A 400 12.93 -25.76 1.30
CA ASP A 400 14.37 -25.54 1.41
C ASP A 400 14.81 -24.20 0.78
N CYS A 401 16.11 -23.87 0.85
CA CYS A 401 16.62 -22.62 0.27
C CYS A 401 16.60 -22.57 -1.26
N GLN A 402 16.43 -23.69 -1.94
CA GLN A 402 16.23 -23.76 -3.39
C GLN A 402 14.76 -23.57 -3.77
N GLY A 403 13.86 -23.61 -2.78
CA GLY A 403 12.41 -23.50 -2.93
C GLY A 403 11.70 -24.84 -3.12
N ASN A 404 12.43 -25.96 -3.00
CA ASN A 404 11.85 -27.29 -3.16
C ASN A 404 10.93 -27.59 -1.98
N PRO A 405 9.66 -27.95 -2.25
CA PRO A 405 8.72 -28.30 -1.20
C PRO A 405 8.92 -29.74 -0.71
N THR A 406 8.74 -29.98 0.59
CA THR A 406 8.66 -31.32 1.22
C THR A 406 7.43 -31.37 2.13
N GLY A 407 6.67 -32.45 2.10
CA GLY A 407 5.41 -32.60 2.83
C GLY A 407 4.17 -32.26 1.97
N THR A 408 2.99 -32.42 2.55
CA THR A 408 1.69 -32.19 1.89
C THR A 408 0.74 -31.41 2.79
N ASN A 409 -0.10 -30.56 2.21
CA ASN A 409 -1.19 -29.93 2.93
C ASN A 409 -2.42 -30.86 2.97
N PRO A 410 -3.26 -30.78 4.03
CA PRO A 410 -4.58 -31.41 4.03
C PRO A 410 -5.42 -30.94 2.83
N GLN A 411 -6.35 -31.77 2.36
CA GLN A 411 -7.33 -31.31 1.36
C GLN A 411 -8.17 -30.17 1.93
N PRO A 412 -8.46 -29.11 1.15
CA PRO A 412 -9.41 -28.09 1.53
C PRO A 412 -10.76 -28.70 1.87
N PRO A 413 -11.55 -28.08 2.77
CA PRO A 413 -12.96 -28.40 2.90
C PRO A 413 -13.63 -28.35 1.52
N ASP A 414 -14.36 -29.41 1.15
CA ASP A 414 -15.19 -29.41 -0.05
C ASP A 414 -16.24 -28.31 0.13
N PRO A 415 -16.39 -27.34 -0.79
CA PRO A 415 -17.53 -26.43 -0.73
C PRO A 415 -18.78 -27.27 -1.02
N ASP A 416 -19.54 -27.58 0.03
CA ASP A 416 -20.75 -28.42 0.03
C ASP A 416 -21.75 -28.02 -1.09
N PRO A 417 -22.63 -28.94 -1.54
CA PRO A 417 -23.71 -28.63 -2.47
C PRO A 417 -24.72 -27.67 -1.79
N ASP A 418 -25.32 -26.80 -2.60
CA ASP A 418 -26.11 -25.61 -2.25
C ASP A 418 -27.04 -25.70 -1.02
N PRO A 419 -27.25 -24.59 -0.29
CA PRO A 419 -28.21 -24.49 0.81
C PRO A 419 -29.64 -24.30 0.28
N ASP A 420 -30.57 -25.14 0.73
CA ASP A 420 -32.03 -24.99 0.49
C ASP A 420 -32.74 -24.52 1.78
N PRO A 421 -33.86 -23.78 1.72
CA PRO A 421 -34.43 -23.06 2.86
C PRO A 421 -35.41 -23.91 3.70
N ASP A 422 -35.52 -23.54 4.99
CA ASP A 422 -36.31 -24.20 6.05
C ASP A 422 -37.83 -24.33 5.78
N PRO A 423 -38.47 -25.45 6.18
CA PRO A 423 -39.93 -25.56 6.27
C PRO A 423 -40.50 -25.03 7.60
N THR A 424 -41.77 -24.59 7.54
CA THR A 424 -42.54 -23.87 8.57
C THR A 424 -42.76 -24.61 9.91
N PRO A 425 -42.75 -23.92 11.08
CA PRO A 425 -42.95 -24.52 12.42
C PRO A 425 -44.42 -24.87 12.76
N ASP A 426 -44.61 -25.88 13.61
CA ASP A 426 -45.91 -26.27 14.20
C ASP A 426 -46.39 -25.23 15.25
N PRO A 427 -47.57 -24.59 15.12
CA PRO A 427 -47.98 -23.44 15.93
C PRO A 427 -48.27 -23.70 17.43
N GLY A 428 -48.04 -24.92 17.94
CA GLY A 428 -48.47 -25.35 19.27
C GLY A 428 -47.38 -25.63 20.31
N VAL A 429 -46.08 -25.48 19.98
CA VAL A 429 -44.97 -25.96 20.84
C VAL A 429 -44.26 -24.79 21.53
N THR A 430 -44.33 -24.73 22.87
CA THR A 430 -43.54 -23.78 23.66
C THR A 430 -42.14 -24.32 23.91
N CYS A 431 -41.14 -23.67 23.31
CA CYS A 431 -39.73 -24.01 23.45
C CYS A 431 -39.12 -23.41 24.72
N THR A 432 -38.42 -24.20 25.53
CA THR A 432 -37.76 -23.72 26.76
C THR A 432 -36.42 -24.41 26.99
N GLY A 433 -35.33 -23.64 27.12
CA GLY A 433 -33.98 -24.12 27.42
C GLY A 433 -32.98 -22.96 27.64
N PRO A 434 -31.93 -23.10 28.46
CA PRO A 434 -31.03 -22.00 28.85
C PRO A 434 -29.82 -21.77 27.92
N ASP A 435 -29.63 -22.56 26.84
CA ASP A 435 -28.52 -22.36 25.90
C ASP A 435 -28.91 -22.52 24.43
N ASN A 436 -28.45 -21.57 23.60
CA ASN A 436 -28.67 -21.54 22.16
C ASN A 436 -27.67 -22.42 21.40
N LYS A 437 -27.40 -23.64 21.89
CA LYS A 437 -26.53 -24.62 21.22
C LYS A 437 -27.30 -25.93 21.01
N PRO A 438 -27.35 -26.48 19.78
CA PRO A 438 -27.97 -27.78 19.54
C PRO A 438 -27.26 -28.89 20.34
N GLY A 439 -28.04 -29.85 20.84
CA GLY A 439 -27.49 -31.12 21.37
C GLY A 439 -27.45 -31.29 22.88
N LYS A 440 -28.34 -30.63 23.64
CA LYS A 440 -28.56 -31.00 25.05
C LYS A 440 -29.72 -31.96 25.28
N GLU A 441 -30.67 -32.05 24.36
CA GLU A 441 -31.81 -32.94 24.45
C GLU A 441 -31.83 -33.91 23.25
N ASP A 442 -31.55 -35.19 23.50
CA ASP A 442 -31.55 -36.24 22.49
C ASP A 442 -32.98 -36.80 22.31
N ILE A 443 -33.49 -36.79 21.08
CA ILE A 443 -34.86 -37.23 20.75
C ILE A 443 -34.87 -38.36 19.71
N LEU A 444 -35.91 -39.18 19.73
CA LEU A 444 -36.07 -40.31 18.80
C LEU A 444 -37.05 -40.00 17.67
N VAL A 445 -36.94 -40.75 16.57
CA VAL A 445 -37.89 -40.69 15.44
C VAL A 445 -39.34 -40.80 15.94
N GLY A 446 -40.16 -39.82 15.60
CA GLY A 446 -41.54 -39.61 16.04
C GLY A 446 -41.71 -38.59 17.18
N GLN A 447 -40.62 -38.07 17.77
CA GLN A 447 -40.67 -37.09 18.87
C GLN A 447 -40.40 -35.66 18.38
N THR A 448 -41.04 -34.68 19.03
CA THR A 448 -40.91 -33.25 18.74
C THR A 448 -39.84 -32.60 19.62
N CYS A 449 -38.95 -31.81 19.02
CA CYS A 449 -37.95 -31.06 19.76
C CYS A 449 -38.59 -29.92 20.58
N LYS A 450 -38.18 -29.77 21.84
CA LYS A 450 -38.69 -28.72 22.75
C LYS A 450 -37.61 -27.74 23.23
N ASP A 451 -36.35 -28.00 22.89
CA ASP A 451 -35.23 -27.13 23.23
C ASP A 451 -35.08 -26.01 22.19
N VAL A 452 -34.98 -24.75 22.65
CA VAL A 452 -34.72 -23.57 21.81
C VAL A 452 -33.41 -23.70 21.04
N GLY A 453 -32.41 -24.41 21.57
CA GLY A 453 -31.13 -24.65 20.92
C GLY A 453 -31.17 -25.69 19.80
N GLY A 454 -32.23 -26.51 19.70
CA GLY A 454 -32.32 -27.67 18.81
C GLY A 454 -31.94 -29.00 19.47
N CYS A 455 -32.48 -30.11 18.96
CA CYS A 455 -32.37 -31.45 19.52
C CYS A 455 -31.70 -32.42 18.55
N GLU A 456 -30.90 -33.36 19.05
CA GLU A 456 -30.29 -34.41 18.21
C GLU A 456 -31.30 -35.55 17.98
N CYS A 457 -31.58 -35.88 16.72
CA CYS A 457 -32.56 -36.89 16.33
C CYS A 457 -31.90 -38.24 16.03
N PHE A 458 -32.34 -39.31 16.71
CA PHE A 458 -31.78 -40.65 16.61
C PHE A 458 -32.80 -41.69 16.15
N LYS A 459 -32.35 -42.67 15.37
CA LYS A 459 -33.17 -43.82 14.95
C LYS A 459 -33.05 -44.96 15.96
N GLY A 460 -34.15 -45.27 16.65
CA GLY A 460 -34.25 -46.44 17.55
C GLY A 460 -33.70 -46.21 18.96
N THR A 461 -32.37 -46.13 19.14
CA THR A 461 -31.74 -45.89 20.47
C THR A 461 -30.68 -44.81 20.39
N ILE A 462 -30.60 -43.96 21.42
CA ILE A 462 -29.66 -42.83 21.52
C ILE A 462 -28.24 -43.36 21.72
N LYS A 463 -27.52 -43.48 20.60
CA LYS A 463 -26.09 -43.84 20.48
C LYS A 463 -25.55 -43.13 19.25
N THR A 464 -24.28 -42.72 19.28
CA THR A 464 -23.64 -41.94 18.20
C THR A 464 -23.79 -42.56 16.81
N GLY A 465 -23.80 -43.89 16.68
CA GLY A 465 -23.98 -44.58 15.40
C GLY A 465 -25.42 -44.58 14.84
N ASN A 466 -26.39 -44.09 15.61
CA ASN A 466 -27.81 -44.02 15.23
C ASN A 466 -28.29 -42.57 15.08
N TYR A 467 -27.38 -41.60 15.17
CA TYR A 467 -27.66 -40.19 14.94
C TYR A 467 -28.10 -39.99 13.50
N LEU A 468 -29.18 -39.23 13.30
CA LEU A 468 -29.72 -38.91 11.99
C LEU A 468 -29.40 -37.47 11.59
N LYS A 469 -29.81 -36.52 12.43
CA LYS A 469 -29.73 -35.07 12.15
C LYS A 469 -30.08 -34.26 13.38
N ASP A 470 -29.76 -32.97 13.37
CA ASP A 470 -30.28 -32.03 14.35
C ASP A 470 -31.67 -31.54 13.91
N ILE A 471 -32.54 -31.30 14.87
CA ILE A 471 -33.93 -30.89 14.68
C ILE A 471 -34.16 -29.61 15.45
N ALA A 472 -34.57 -28.54 14.76
CA ALA A 472 -34.91 -27.29 15.41
C ALA A 472 -36.16 -27.45 16.32
N CYS A 473 -36.30 -26.55 17.30
CA CYS A 473 -37.44 -26.58 18.21
C CYS A 473 -38.79 -26.58 17.47
N GLY A 474 -39.74 -27.38 17.93
CA GLY A 474 -41.08 -27.49 17.36
C GLY A 474 -41.20 -28.47 16.20
N LEU A 475 -40.09 -29.03 15.71
CA LEU A 475 -40.07 -29.99 14.61
C LEU A 475 -40.00 -31.44 15.10
N VAL A 476 -40.60 -32.37 14.34
CA VAL A 476 -40.63 -33.81 14.65
C VAL A 476 -39.48 -34.53 13.95
N CYS A 477 -38.77 -35.38 14.68
CA CYS A 477 -37.74 -36.27 14.15
C CYS A 477 -38.36 -37.35 13.24
N THR A 478 -38.02 -37.42 11.95
CA THR A 478 -38.59 -38.40 10.97
C THR A 478 -37.49 -39.12 10.17
N ASP A 479 -37.81 -40.31 9.64
CA ASP A 479 -36.84 -41.27 9.06
C ASP A 479 -36.98 -41.56 7.55
N GLN A 480 -37.70 -40.71 6.79
CA GLN A 480 -37.76 -40.76 5.31
C GLN A 480 -37.68 -39.37 4.67
N ALA A 481 -37.08 -39.32 3.48
CA ALA A 481 -37.01 -38.13 2.61
C ALA A 481 -38.30 -38.00 1.76
N PRO A 482 -38.95 -36.82 1.67
CA PRO A 482 -40.13 -36.62 0.83
C PRO A 482 -39.78 -36.27 -0.62
N ALA A 483 -40.69 -36.63 -1.54
CA ALA A 483 -40.63 -36.39 -2.97
C ALA A 483 -40.95 -34.93 -3.37
N PRO A 484 -40.46 -34.45 -4.53
CA PRO A 484 -40.61 -33.06 -4.96
C PRO A 484 -42.00 -32.74 -5.54
N ALA A 485 -42.48 -31.52 -5.28
CA ALA A 485 -43.61 -30.87 -5.94
C ALA A 485 -43.23 -29.39 -6.24
N PRO A 486 -43.90 -28.73 -7.21
CA PRO A 486 -43.27 -27.88 -8.23
C PRO A 486 -43.00 -26.43 -7.80
N ASP A 487 -42.00 -25.85 -8.46
CA ASP A 487 -41.47 -24.49 -8.24
C ASP A 487 -42.33 -23.41 -8.95
N PRO A 488 -42.51 -22.19 -8.39
CA PRO A 488 -43.21 -21.09 -9.02
C PRO A 488 -42.28 -20.15 -9.82
N ASP A 489 -42.83 -19.72 -10.95
CA ASP A 489 -42.35 -18.77 -11.96
C ASP A 489 -41.81 -17.42 -11.40
N PRO A 490 -40.77 -16.85 -12.05
CA PRO A 490 -40.80 -15.43 -12.32
C PRO A 490 -40.39 -15.02 -13.76
N THR A 491 -41.40 -14.70 -14.58
CA THR A 491 -41.55 -13.46 -15.40
C THR A 491 -40.52 -13.18 -16.53
N PRO A 492 -40.87 -12.39 -17.57
CA PRO A 492 -40.87 -12.89 -18.95
C PRO A 492 -39.74 -12.30 -19.81
N ASP A 493 -39.13 -13.14 -20.64
CA ASP A 493 -38.29 -12.72 -21.77
C ASP A 493 -38.61 -13.61 -22.99
N PRO A 494 -38.26 -13.23 -24.22
CA PRO A 494 -39.19 -12.91 -25.28
C PRO A 494 -39.23 -13.98 -26.37
N ASP A 495 -40.43 -14.40 -26.78
CA ASP A 495 -40.81 -15.20 -27.98
C ASP A 495 -39.97 -16.45 -28.38
N PRO A 496 -40.62 -17.55 -28.78
CA PRO A 496 -40.11 -18.90 -28.59
C PRO A 496 -39.09 -19.33 -29.65
N ASP A 497 -38.00 -19.95 -29.19
CA ASP A 497 -37.35 -21.02 -29.96
C ASP A 497 -38.29 -22.25 -30.02
N PRO A 498 -38.28 -23.01 -31.13
CA PRO A 498 -39.25 -24.07 -31.39
C PRO A 498 -39.25 -25.17 -30.31
N THR A 499 -40.45 -25.59 -29.91
CA THR A 499 -40.69 -26.57 -28.84
C THR A 499 -40.04 -27.93 -29.13
N PRO A 500 -39.37 -28.55 -28.13
CA PRO A 500 -38.90 -29.95 -28.22
C PRO A 500 -40.06 -30.91 -28.45
N ASP A 501 -39.81 -32.02 -29.16
CA ASP A 501 -40.80 -33.09 -29.31
C ASP A 501 -40.98 -33.83 -27.96
N PRO A 502 -42.16 -33.77 -27.32
CA PRO A 502 -42.38 -34.36 -25.99
C PRO A 502 -42.26 -35.90 -25.94
N GLY A 503 -42.16 -36.57 -27.09
CA GLY A 503 -42.11 -38.03 -27.20
C GLY A 503 -40.71 -38.67 -27.24
N VAL A 504 -39.62 -37.89 -27.20
CA VAL A 504 -38.27 -38.41 -27.45
C VAL A 504 -37.51 -38.70 -26.16
N THR A 505 -37.14 -39.97 -25.96
CA THR A 505 -36.26 -40.41 -24.87
C THR A 505 -34.80 -40.29 -25.32
N CYS A 506 -34.04 -39.42 -24.67
CA CYS A 506 -32.61 -39.25 -24.94
C CYS A 506 -31.82 -40.47 -24.47
N THR A 507 -31.12 -41.14 -25.39
CA THR A 507 -30.30 -42.31 -25.09
C THR A 507 -29.03 -42.25 -25.93
N GLY A 508 -27.87 -42.24 -25.28
CA GLY A 508 -26.56 -42.21 -25.94
C GLY A 508 -25.45 -42.69 -24.99
N PRO A 509 -24.34 -43.23 -25.52
CA PRO A 509 -23.25 -43.79 -24.72
C PRO A 509 -22.30 -42.72 -24.11
N ASP A 510 -22.42 -41.44 -24.50
CA ASP A 510 -21.59 -40.36 -23.98
C ASP A 510 -22.24 -38.96 -24.09
N ASN A 511 -21.63 -37.96 -23.45
CA ASN A 511 -22.13 -36.57 -23.41
C ASN A 511 -21.39 -35.65 -24.39
N LYS A 512 -20.91 -36.13 -25.54
CA LYS A 512 -20.17 -35.31 -26.52
C LYS A 512 -20.95 -35.16 -27.85
N PRO A 513 -21.09 -33.94 -28.39
CA PRO A 513 -21.64 -33.72 -29.73
C PRO A 513 -20.79 -34.42 -30.81
N GLY A 514 -21.45 -34.94 -31.87
CA GLY A 514 -20.77 -35.49 -33.07
C GLY A 514 -20.54 -36.99 -33.09
N LYS A 515 -21.20 -37.75 -32.22
CA LYS A 515 -21.24 -39.22 -32.29
C LYS A 515 -22.42 -39.76 -33.08
N GLU A 516 -23.50 -38.99 -33.14
CA GLU A 516 -24.69 -39.27 -33.94
C GLU A 516 -24.88 -38.15 -34.97
N ASP A 517 -24.79 -38.51 -36.26
CA ASP A 517 -24.97 -37.61 -37.40
C ASP A 517 -26.43 -37.66 -37.84
N ILE A 518 -27.10 -36.51 -37.88
CA ILE A 518 -28.51 -36.39 -38.26
C ILE A 518 -28.71 -35.42 -39.43
N LEU A 519 -29.71 -35.70 -40.26
CA LEU A 519 -30.08 -34.86 -41.40
C LEU A 519 -31.17 -33.84 -41.03
N VAL A 520 -31.26 -32.77 -41.81
CA VAL A 520 -32.35 -31.79 -41.71
C VAL A 520 -33.72 -32.49 -41.69
N GLY A 521 -34.52 -32.18 -40.67
CA GLY A 521 -35.82 -32.79 -40.38
C GLY A 521 -35.78 -33.97 -39.40
N GLN A 522 -34.60 -34.41 -38.95
CA GLN A 522 -34.46 -35.47 -37.94
C GLN A 522 -34.27 -34.92 -36.53
N THR A 523 -34.78 -35.63 -35.53
CA THR A 523 -34.65 -35.27 -34.11
C THR A 523 -33.43 -35.93 -33.48
N CYS A 524 -32.62 -35.16 -32.77
CA CYS A 524 -31.47 -35.67 -32.04
C CYS A 524 -31.89 -36.54 -30.85
N LYS A 525 -31.26 -37.71 -30.69
CA LYS A 525 -31.54 -38.66 -29.60
C LYS A 525 -30.36 -38.87 -28.66
N ASP A 526 -29.16 -38.44 -29.04
CA ASP A 526 -27.98 -38.50 -28.19
C ASP A 526 -28.02 -37.42 -27.09
N VAL A 527 -27.79 -37.83 -25.84
CA VAL A 527 -27.67 -36.95 -24.67
C VAL A 527 -26.52 -35.95 -24.80
N GLY A 528 -25.47 -36.28 -25.57
CA GLY A 528 -24.35 -35.41 -25.89
C GLY A 528 -24.62 -34.37 -26.97
N GLY A 529 -25.72 -34.50 -27.72
CA GLY A 529 -26.02 -33.69 -28.91
C GLY A 529 -25.57 -34.36 -30.22
N CYS A 530 -26.17 -33.93 -31.33
CA CYS A 530 -26.00 -34.53 -32.66
C CYS A 530 -25.45 -33.52 -33.66
N GLU A 531 -24.66 -33.96 -34.64
CA GLU A 531 -24.20 -33.10 -35.74
C GLU A 531 -25.27 -33.07 -36.85
N CYS A 532 -25.66 -31.86 -37.28
CA CYS A 532 -26.76 -31.63 -38.24
C CYS A 532 -26.20 -31.34 -39.63
N PHE A 533 -26.59 -32.18 -40.61
CA PHE A 533 -26.10 -32.17 -41.98
C PHE A 533 -27.20 -31.86 -43.01
N LYS A 534 -26.87 -31.10 -44.04
CA LYS A 534 -27.76 -30.80 -45.17
C LYS A 534 -27.61 -31.80 -46.30
N GLY A 535 -28.70 -32.52 -46.63
CA GLY A 535 -28.73 -33.46 -47.75
C GLY A 535 -28.08 -34.82 -47.43
N SER A 536 -26.77 -34.98 -47.64
CA SER A 536 -26.06 -36.26 -47.40
C SER A 536 -25.06 -36.10 -46.26
N ILE A 537 -24.88 -37.12 -45.41
CA ILE A 537 -23.90 -37.10 -44.32
C ILE A 537 -22.49 -37.14 -44.92
N LYS A 538 -21.91 -35.95 -45.07
CA LYS A 538 -20.56 -35.66 -45.54
C LYS A 538 -20.09 -34.43 -44.80
N THR A 539 -18.80 -34.36 -44.48
CA THR A 539 -18.22 -33.22 -43.72
C THR A 539 -18.51 -31.86 -44.37
N GLU A 540 -18.57 -31.79 -45.71
CA GLU A 540 -18.92 -30.57 -46.47
C GLU A 540 -20.37 -30.09 -46.28
N ASN A 541 -21.24 -30.93 -45.72
CA ASN A 541 -22.66 -30.66 -45.52
C ASN A 541 -23.02 -30.45 -44.03
N TYR A 542 -22.06 -30.59 -43.11
CA TYR A 542 -22.24 -30.27 -41.70
C TYR A 542 -22.44 -28.77 -41.52
N PHE A 543 -23.36 -28.34 -40.65
CA PHE A 543 -23.57 -26.91 -40.43
C PHE A 543 -23.91 -26.47 -39.00
N LYS A 544 -24.34 -27.36 -38.10
CA LYS A 544 -24.51 -27.03 -36.67
C LYS A 544 -24.63 -28.27 -35.78
N ASP A 545 -24.48 -28.07 -34.48
CA ASP A 545 -24.83 -29.08 -33.46
C ASP A 545 -26.27 -28.88 -32.98
N VAL A 546 -26.97 -29.97 -32.66
CA VAL A 546 -28.37 -29.99 -32.22
C VAL A 546 -28.46 -30.72 -30.89
N LYS A 547 -29.09 -30.09 -29.90
CA LYS A 547 -29.29 -30.68 -28.57
C LYS A 547 -30.29 -31.85 -28.64
N CYS A 548 -30.18 -32.79 -27.70
CA CYS A 548 -31.13 -33.90 -27.62
C CYS A 548 -32.59 -33.41 -27.54
N GLY A 549 -33.50 -34.08 -28.25
CA GLY A 549 -34.92 -33.75 -28.29
C GLY A 549 -35.29 -32.65 -29.29
N TYR A 550 -34.30 -32.01 -29.92
CA TYR A 550 -34.51 -30.97 -30.93
C TYR A 550 -34.36 -31.51 -32.35
N VAL A 551 -35.16 -30.96 -33.26
CA VAL A 551 -35.10 -31.25 -34.69
C VAL A 551 -33.97 -30.45 -35.32
N CYS A 552 -33.16 -31.10 -36.15
CA CYS A 552 -32.20 -30.46 -37.04
C CYS A 552 -32.96 -29.62 -38.08
N THR A 553 -33.12 -28.32 -37.83
CA THR A 553 -33.77 -27.36 -38.75
C THR A 553 -32.73 -26.54 -39.51
N GLU A 554 -33.05 -26.04 -40.71
CA GLU A 554 -32.15 -25.15 -41.47
C GLU A 554 -32.02 -23.73 -40.89
N GLU A 555 -32.72 -23.43 -39.80
CA GLU A 555 -32.72 -22.11 -39.18
C GLU A 555 -31.39 -21.88 -38.44
N ASN A 556 -30.47 -21.21 -39.11
CA ASN A 556 -29.66 -20.13 -38.55
C ASN A 556 -30.36 -18.82 -38.90
N PRO A 557 -30.24 -17.73 -38.09
CA PRO A 557 -30.86 -16.46 -38.43
C PRO A 557 -30.42 -16.04 -39.83
N THR A 558 -31.41 -15.75 -40.66
CA THR A 558 -31.22 -15.34 -42.04
C THR A 558 -30.40 -14.04 -42.09
N PRO A 559 -29.60 -13.79 -43.15
CA PRO A 559 -28.96 -12.49 -43.38
C PRO A 559 -29.96 -11.31 -43.39
N GLU A 560 -31.25 -11.60 -43.52
CA GLU A 560 -32.36 -10.65 -43.42
C GLU A 560 -32.61 -10.14 -41.99
N ASP A 561 -32.14 -10.85 -40.96
CA ASP A 561 -32.34 -10.49 -39.54
C ASP A 561 -31.19 -9.67 -38.95
N LYS A 562 -30.02 -9.65 -39.61
CA LYS A 562 -28.86 -8.85 -39.22
C LYS A 562 -28.88 -7.48 -39.88
N THR A 563 -28.55 -6.45 -39.12
CA THR A 563 -28.51 -5.08 -39.67
C THR A 563 -27.25 -4.87 -40.50
N ILE A 564 -27.38 -4.34 -41.72
CA ILE A 564 -26.22 -3.99 -42.57
C ILE A 564 -25.70 -2.61 -42.17
N LEU A 565 -24.40 -2.51 -41.88
CA LEU A 565 -23.69 -1.28 -41.52
C LEU A 565 -22.62 -0.99 -42.58
N GLU A 566 -22.85 0.03 -43.42
CA GLU A 566 -21.90 0.46 -44.46
C GLU A 566 -21.00 1.58 -43.93
N VAL A 567 -19.80 1.23 -43.48
CA VAL A 567 -18.83 2.16 -42.90
C VAL A 567 -18.09 2.89 -44.02
N THR A 568 -18.17 4.22 -44.01
CA THR A 568 -17.55 5.09 -45.01
C THR A 568 -16.58 6.07 -44.36
N ASP A 569 -17.08 7.07 -43.65
CA ASP A 569 -16.31 8.16 -43.05
C ASP A 569 -16.40 8.22 -41.51
N LYS A 570 -17.27 7.40 -40.91
CA LYS A 570 -17.51 7.34 -39.48
C LYS A 570 -17.81 5.93 -38.99
N ASP A 571 -17.50 5.68 -37.74
CA ASP A 571 -17.77 4.41 -37.08
C ASP A 571 -19.28 4.17 -36.92
N LEU A 572 -19.71 2.91 -37.05
CA LEU A 572 -21.11 2.50 -36.96
C LEU A 572 -21.30 1.45 -35.86
N HIS A 573 -22.24 1.68 -34.96
CA HIS A 573 -22.49 0.82 -33.81
C HIS A 573 -23.56 -0.24 -34.11
N CYS A 574 -23.26 -1.51 -33.83
CA CYS A 574 -24.23 -2.59 -33.89
C CYS A 574 -25.11 -2.62 -32.65
N ARG A 575 -26.43 -2.42 -32.85
CA ARG A 575 -27.44 -2.42 -31.78
C ARG A 575 -28.48 -3.51 -31.95
N ASN A 576 -28.37 -4.30 -33.00
CA ASN A 576 -29.30 -5.38 -33.28
C ASN A 576 -28.95 -6.56 -32.37
N SER A 577 -29.93 -7.04 -31.60
CA SER A 577 -29.78 -8.20 -30.71
C SER A 577 -29.40 -9.49 -31.46
N LYS A 578 -29.70 -9.57 -32.76
CA LYS A 578 -29.33 -10.68 -33.67
C LYS A 578 -27.98 -10.46 -34.38
N GLY A 579 -27.32 -9.32 -34.17
CA GLY A 579 -26.04 -8.94 -34.78
C GLY A 579 -26.16 -8.10 -36.06
N CYS A 580 -25.02 -7.66 -36.57
CA CYS A 580 -24.89 -6.78 -37.73
C CYS A 580 -23.81 -7.27 -38.68
N ILE A 581 -23.84 -6.78 -39.92
CA ILE A 581 -22.83 -7.03 -40.94
C ILE A 581 -22.18 -5.70 -41.31
N CYS A 582 -20.90 -5.55 -40.97
CA CYS A 582 -20.09 -4.39 -41.33
C CYS A 582 -19.54 -4.55 -42.75
N TYR A 583 -19.77 -3.55 -43.60
CA TYR A 583 -19.17 -3.45 -44.93
C TYR A 583 -18.27 -2.22 -45.06
N TRP A 584 -17.14 -2.40 -45.73
CA TRP A 584 -16.23 -1.32 -46.14
C TRP A 584 -15.93 -1.39 -47.63
N ASN A 585 -15.35 -0.31 -48.18
CA ASN A 585 -14.81 -0.26 -49.54
C ASN A 585 -15.82 -0.69 -50.62
N ASN A 586 -17.03 -0.13 -50.62
CA ASN A 586 -18.11 -0.55 -51.53
C ASN A 586 -18.42 -2.05 -51.46
N LYS A 587 -18.51 -2.59 -50.24
CA LYS A 587 -18.91 -3.98 -49.94
C LYS A 587 -17.88 -5.06 -50.30
N THR A 588 -16.63 -4.70 -50.53
CA THR A 588 -15.58 -5.69 -50.80
C THR A 588 -15.00 -6.31 -49.54
N VAL A 589 -15.18 -5.68 -48.38
CA VAL A 589 -14.76 -6.20 -47.07
C VAL A 589 -15.99 -6.36 -46.20
N GLN A 590 -16.18 -7.55 -45.62
CA GLN A 590 -17.31 -7.90 -44.76
C GLN A 590 -16.82 -8.51 -43.45
N LYS A 591 -17.40 -8.06 -42.32
CA LYS A 591 -17.22 -8.70 -41.01
C LYS A 591 -18.55 -8.72 -40.25
N ASP A 592 -18.78 -9.77 -39.48
CA ASP A 592 -19.89 -9.83 -38.53
C ASP A 592 -19.55 -9.02 -37.27
N ALA A 593 -20.56 -8.31 -36.75
CA ALA A 593 -20.51 -7.63 -35.48
C ALA A 593 -21.67 -8.09 -34.59
N GLU A 594 -21.38 -8.42 -33.34
CA GLU A 594 -22.39 -8.75 -32.34
C GLU A 594 -23.02 -7.46 -31.77
N ASN A 595 -24.16 -7.61 -31.08
CA ASN A 595 -24.78 -6.52 -30.36
C ASN A 595 -23.78 -5.87 -29.38
N GLY A 596 -23.64 -4.55 -29.42
CA GLY A 596 -22.67 -3.82 -28.61
C GLY A 596 -21.26 -3.76 -29.19
N GLN A 597 -21.03 -4.21 -30.43
CA GLN A 597 -19.78 -4.00 -31.16
C GLN A 597 -19.88 -2.83 -32.14
N THR A 598 -18.74 -2.26 -32.51
CA THR A 598 -18.60 -1.12 -33.42
C THR A 598 -17.80 -1.53 -34.66
N CYS A 599 -18.35 -1.24 -35.83
CA CYS A 599 -17.64 -1.28 -37.11
C CYS A 599 -16.85 0.02 -37.26
N THR A 600 -15.53 -0.05 -37.19
CA THR A 600 -14.67 1.13 -37.20
C THR A 600 -14.19 1.48 -38.61
N THR A 601 -13.90 2.74 -38.87
CA THR A 601 -13.38 3.24 -40.17
C THR A 601 -12.07 2.57 -40.63
N ASP A 602 -11.27 2.03 -39.71
CA ASP A 602 -10.05 1.26 -39.97
C ASP A 602 -10.29 -0.24 -40.25
N GLN A 603 -11.53 -0.63 -40.56
CA GLN A 603 -11.92 -1.98 -40.95
C GLN A 603 -11.82 -3.02 -39.81
N GLN A 604 -12.02 -2.59 -38.57
CA GLN A 604 -12.10 -3.47 -37.41
C GLN A 604 -13.52 -3.58 -36.86
N VAL A 605 -13.75 -4.66 -36.12
CA VAL A 605 -14.94 -4.84 -35.31
C VAL A 605 -14.45 -4.92 -33.87
N VAL A 606 -14.76 -3.89 -33.10
CA VAL A 606 -14.29 -3.76 -31.71
C VAL A 606 -15.47 -3.67 -30.77
N LYS A 607 -15.26 -4.03 -29.50
CA LYS A 607 -16.27 -3.81 -28.46
C LYS A 607 -16.54 -2.31 -28.32
N THR A 608 -17.80 -1.90 -28.28
CA THR A 608 -18.16 -0.50 -28.05
C THR A 608 -17.81 -0.11 -26.63
N GLU A 609 -16.94 0.88 -26.48
CA GLU A 609 -16.60 1.44 -25.18
C GLU A 609 -17.53 2.59 -24.82
N SER A 610 -17.82 2.75 -23.52
CA SER A 610 -18.57 3.90 -23.04
C SER A 610 -17.73 5.17 -23.13
N ILE A 611 -18.38 6.28 -23.44
CA ILE A 611 -17.76 7.61 -23.59
C ILE A 611 -18.29 8.57 -22.54
N CYS A 612 -17.55 9.66 -22.34
CA CYS A 612 -18.01 10.74 -21.47
C CYS A 612 -18.98 11.67 -22.21
N CYS A 613 -20.21 11.77 -21.71
CA CYS A 613 -21.27 12.59 -22.29
C CYS A 613 -21.60 13.78 -21.39
N TYR A 614 -21.48 14.99 -21.94
CA TYR A 614 -21.94 16.23 -21.29
C TYR A 614 -23.35 16.58 -21.74
N SER A 615 -24.32 16.53 -20.82
CA SER A 615 -25.72 16.86 -21.09
C SER A 615 -26.37 17.42 -19.82
N ASN A 616 -27.20 18.45 -19.96
CA ASN A 616 -27.93 19.08 -18.84
C ASN A 616 -27.03 19.51 -17.68
N ASN A 617 -25.89 20.17 -17.96
CA ASN A 617 -24.89 20.59 -16.98
C ASN A 617 -24.35 19.43 -16.10
N SER A 618 -24.33 18.21 -16.63
CA SER A 618 -23.80 17.03 -15.94
C SER A 618 -22.96 16.18 -16.88
N LEU A 619 -21.95 15.50 -16.31
CA LEU A 619 -21.13 14.50 -16.99
C LEU A 619 -21.56 13.11 -16.56
N SER A 620 -21.72 12.21 -17.54
CA SER A 620 -22.02 10.82 -17.28
C SER A 620 -21.40 9.92 -18.33
N MET A 621 -20.92 8.75 -17.90
CA MET A 621 -20.51 7.70 -18.82
C MET A 621 -21.73 7.12 -19.50
N LYS A 622 -21.77 7.16 -20.84
CA LYS A 622 -22.85 6.62 -21.66
C LYS A 622 -22.28 5.87 -22.85
N MET A 623 -23.07 5.00 -23.46
CA MET A 623 -22.70 4.51 -24.79
C MET A 623 -22.73 5.70 -25.77
N PRO A 624 -21.86 5.73 -26.79
CA PRO A 624 -21.76 6.85 -27.73
C PRO A 624 -23.11 7.26 -28.33
N TYR A 625 -23.96 6.27 -28.59
CA TYR A 625 -25.28 6.47 -29.16
C TYR A 625 -26.39 6.89 -28.18
N ASP A 626 -26.16 6.76 -26.87
CA ASP A 626 -27.08 7.21 -25.82
C ASP A 626 -26.74 8.63 -25.33
N CYS A 627 -25.70 9.24 -25.90
CA CYS A 627 -25.32 10.61 -25.61
C CYS A 627 -26.22 11.59 -26.38
N SER A 628 -27.20 12.15 -25.68
CA SER A 628 -28.05 13.23 -26.18
C SER A 628 -27.37 14.61 -26.19
N GLY A 629 -26.14 14.70 -25.64
CA GLY A 629 -25.38 15.93 -25.48
C GLY A 629 -24.06 15.92 -26.26
N VAL A 630 -23.03 16.57 -25.72
CA VAL A 630 -21.72 16.65 -26.36
C VAL A 630 -20.82 15.53 -25.85
N ILE A 631 -20.25 14.75 -26.76
CA ILE A 631 -19.22 13.76 -26.43
C ILE A 631 -17.92 14.50 -26.10
N ARG A 632 -17.39 14.27 -24.89
CA ARG A 632 -16.13 14.85 -24.39
C ARG A 632 -15.02 13.81 -24.45
N SER A 633 -14.38 13.68 -25.62
CA SER A 633 -13.24 12.76 -25.82
C SER A 633 -11.96 13.22 -25.13
N ASP A 634 -11.91 14.47 -24.70
CA ASP A 634 -10.85 15.11 -23.94
C ASP A 634 -10.92 14.84 -22.42
N ILE A 635 -11.94 14.09 -21.96
CA ILE A 635 -12.12 13.69 -20.56
C ILE A 635 -12.01 12.16 -20.46
N SER A 636 -11.13 11.66 -19.58
CA SER A 636 -10.98 10.21 -19.39
C SER A 636 -12.20 9.61 -18.68
N LYS A 637 -12.33 8.28 -18.74
CA LYS A 637 -13.39 7.56 -18.02
C LYS A 637 -13.35 7.83 -16.51
N GLU A 638 -12.16 7.91 -15.94
CA GLU A 638 -11.92 8.16 -14.50
C GLU A 638 -12.32 9.59 -14.10
N ASN A 639 -12.21 10.54 -15.04
CA ASN A 639 -12.50 11.96 -14.84
C ASN A 639 -13.91 12.37 -15.30
N CYS A 640 -14.71 11.44 -15.84
CA CYS A 640 -16.06 11.74 -16.34
C CYS A 640 -17.10 11.92 -15.22
N ARG A 641 -16.93 12.98 -14.44
CA ARG A 641 -17.82 13.37 -13.34
C ARG A 641 -17.67 14.86 -13.06
N LEU A 642 -18.70 15.43 -12.45
CA LEU A 642 -18.60 16.75 -11.84
C LEU A 642 -17.80 16.69 -10.54
N GLU A 643 -17.02 17.73 -10.29
CA GLU A 643 -16.23 17.89 -9.08
C GLU A 643 -16.42 19.29 -8.51
N SER A 644 -16.72 19.32 -7.21
CA SER A 644 -16.66 20.53 -6.39
C SER A 644 -15.39 20.46 -5.55
N THR A 645 -14.49 21.41 -5.75
CA THR A 645 -13.21 21.48 -5.04
C THR A 645 -12.96 22.89 -4.50
N LYS A 646 -11.94 23.03 -3.67
CA LYS A 646 -11.43 24.32 -3.22
C LYS A 646 -9.98 24.45 -3.63
N TYR A 647 -9.62 25.54 -4.31
CA TYR A 647 -8.22 25.88 -4.48
C TYR A 647 -7.71 26.46 -3.16
N GLU A 648 -7.07 25.62 -2.35
CA GLU A 648 -6.44 26.03 -1.10
C GLU A 648 -5.05 26.61 -1.39
N ILE A 649 -4.92 27.93 -1.35
CA ILE A 649 -3.67 28.63 -1.58
C ILE A 649 -3.14 29.06 -0.22
N ARG A 650 -2.10 28.38 0.24
CA ARG A 650 -1.49 28.65 1.53
C ARG A 650 -0.42 29.72 1.41
N GLU A 651 -0.06 30.33 2.54
CA GLU A 651 1.14 31.16 2.65
C GLU A 651 2.37 30.41 2.12
N GLY A 652 3.19 31.10 1.33
CA GLY A 652 4.33 30.53 0.62
C GLY A 652 3.97 30.09 -0.81
N ILE A 653 4.38 28.88 -1.19
CA ILE A 653 4.16 28.29 -2.52
C ILE A 653 3.04 27.26 -2.46
N SER A 654 2.09 27.36 -3.38
CA SER A 654 1.01 26.40 -3.63
C SER A 654 0.94 26.08 -5.12
N PHE A 655 0.28 24.97 -5.47
CA PHE A 655 0.03 24.58 -6.85
C PHE A 655 -1.46 24.41 -7.07
N ILE A 656 -1.95 24.89 -8.20
CA ILE A 656 -3.35 24.73 -8.58
C ILE A 656 -3.45 24.06 -9.95
N SER A 657 -4.44 23.19 -10.10
CA SER A 657 -4.79 22.57 -11.37
C SER A 657 -6.24 22.93 -11.69
N PRO A 658 -6.49 23.95 -12.53
CA PRO A 658 -7.84 24.47 -12.71
C PRO A 658 -8.84 23.45 -13.27
N LEU A 659 -10.09 23.51 -12.82
CA LEU A 659 -11.22 22.84 -13.44
C LEU A 659 -11.76 23.66 -14.60
N GLU A 660 -12.38 23.00 -15.58
CA GLU A 660 -13.23 23.67 -16.55
C GLU A 660 -14.56 24.01 -15.86
N VAL A 661 -14.79 25.31 -15.66
CA VAL A 661 -15.89 25.85 -14.83
C VAL A 661 -17.21 25.82 -15.59
N ILE A 662 -18.28 25.38 -14.93
CA ILE A 662 -19.64 25.34 -15.51
C ILE A 662 -20.36 26.68 -15.35
N ASP A 663 -20.15 27.35 -14.21
CA ASP A 663 -20.71 28.67 -13.93
C ASP A 663 -19.76 29.79 -14.39
N LEU A 664 -19.79 30.07 -15.69
CA LEU A 664 -18.94 31.09 -16.30
C LEU A 664 -19.27 32.51 -15.84
N GLU A 665 -20.39 32.76 -15.16
CA GLU A 665 -20.77 34.10 -14.73
C GLU A 665 -20.36 34.43 -13.29
N ASN A 666 -19.91 33.44 -12.51
CA ASN A 666 -19.49 33.66 -11.14
C ASN A 666 -18.21 34.54 -11.07
N PRO A 667 -18.28 35.75 -10.49
CA PRO A 667 -17.15 36.67 -10.42
C PRO A 667 -16.12 36.29 -9.34
N LEU A 668 -16.45 35.34 -8.46
CA LEU A 668 -15.57 34.87 -7.38
C LEU A 668 -14.66 33.73 -7.80
N ILE A 669 -14.83 33.19 -9.02
CA ILE A 669 -13.98 32.12 -9.54
C ILE A 669 -12.89 32.74 -10.40
N PRO A 670 -11.60 32.57 -10.04
CA PRO A 670 -10.51 33.14 -10.81
C PRO A 670 -10.37 32.43 -12.17
N LYS A 671 -10.41 33.20 -13.27
CA LYS A 671 -10.27 32.68 -14.65
C LYS A 671 -8.89 32.98 -15.23
N SER A 672 -8.22 34.01 -14.73
CA SER A 672 -6.87 34.38 -15.14
C SER A 672 -5.89 34.56 -13.98
N ALA A 673 -4.62 34.71 -14.30
CA ALA A 673 -3.59 35.05 -13.32
C ALA A 673 -3.86 36.39 -12.63
N TYR A 674 -4.40 37.38 -13.36
CA TYR A 674 -4.82 38.66 -12.78
C TYR A 674 -5.99 38.48 -11.83
N ASP A 675 -6.97 37.62 -12.16
CA ASP A 675 -8.11 37.35 -11.29
C ASP A 675 -7.65 36.74 -9.95
N LEU A 676 -6.73 35.77 -9.96
CA LEU A 676 -6.16 35.20 -8.73
C LEU A 676 -5.59 36.28 -7.80
N ILE A 677 -4.83 37.22 -8.36
CA ILE A 677 -4.22 38.32 -7.59
C ILE A 677 -5.30 39.29 -7.11
N ASN A 678 -6.27 39.65 -7.95
CA ASN A 678 -7.30 40.64 -7.62
C ASN A 678 -8.32 40.13 -6.62
N ILE A 679 -8.90 38.94 -6.87
CA ILE A 679 -9.96 38.35 -6.03
C ILE A 679 -9.40 37.94 -4.65
N SER A 680 -8.10 37.60 -4.56
CA SER A 680 -7.47 37.31 -3.28
C SER A 680 -7.19 38.55 -2.40
N ASP A 681 -7.65 39.74 -2.76
CA ASP A 681 -7.26 41.01 -2.13
C ASP A 681 -5.74 41.22 -2.09
N LYS A 682 -5.04 40.83 -3.16
CA LYS A 682 -3.57 40.90 -3.27
C LYS A 682 -2.80 40.03 -2.27
N ARG A 683 -3.45 39.04 -1.65
CA ARG A 683 -2.73 38.00 -0.88
C ARG A 683 -1.86 37.15 -1.80
N VAL A 684 -2.39 36.77 -2.96
CA VAL A 684 -1.60 36.14 -4.03
C VAL A 684 -0.73 37.20 -4.68
N ILE A 685 0.57 36.95 -4.72
CA ILE A 685 1.58 37.89 -5.23
C ILE A 685 2.28 37.41 -6.49
N ALA A 686 2.19 36.13 -6.84
CA ALA A 686 2.72 35.64 -8.11
C ALA A 686 1.95 34.43 -8.62
N VAL A 687 1.80 34.33 -9.94
CA VAL A 687 1.24 33.17 -10.64
C VAL A 687 2.13 32.85 -11.83
N GLY A 688 2.52 31.58 -11.99
CA GLY A 688 3.43 31.14 -13.04
C GLY A 688 2.99 29.87 -13.75
N GLU A 689 3.19 29.83 -15.06
CA GLU A 689 3.07 28.65 -15.91
C GLU A 689 4.47 28.12 -16.26
N TYR A 690 4.68 26.80 -16.14
CA TYR A 690 6.00 26.19 -16.27
C TYR A 690 6.02 25.03 -17.27
N GLN A 691 6.84 25.15 -18.31
CA GLN A 691 6.92 24.17 -19.41
C GLN A 691 8.31 24.17 -20.05
N GLY A 692 8.81 22.99 -20.43
CA GLY A 692 10.04 22.84 -21.21
C GLY A 692 11.30 23.36 -20.54
N GLY A 693 11.37 23.34 -19.20
CA GLY A 693 12.53 23.87 -18.48
C GLY A 693 12.43 25.35 -18.09
N GLN A 694 11.32 26.05 -18.36
CA GLN A 694 11.22 27.49 -18.14
C GLN A 694 9.82 27.94 -17.73
N TRP A 695 9.76 29.09 -17.04
CA TRP A 695 8.51 29.79 -16.77
C TRP A 695 8.07 30.53 -18.03
N VAL A 696 7.08 29.99 -18.73
CA VAL A 696 6.64 30.52 -20.03
C VAL A 696 5.75 31.76 -19.88
N SER A 697 5.02 31.85 -18.77
CA SER A 697 4.17 32.99 -18.41
C SER A 697 4.29 33.25 -16.91
N ILE A 698 4.49 34.51 -16.51
CA ILE A 698 4.55 34.91 -15.10
C ILE A 698 3.85 36.25 -14.93
N VAL A 699 3.01 36.33 -13.91
CA VAL A 699 2.43 37.56 -13.39
C VAL A 699 2.88 37.75 -11.95
N LYS A 700 3.27 38.97 -11.58
CA LYS A 700 3.70 39.34 -10.22
C LYS A 700 3.02 40.60 -9.75
N TYR A 701 2.62 40.65 -8.49
CA TYR A 701 2.21 41.86 -7.81
C TYR A 701 3.36 42.36 -6.94
N GLU A 702 3.93 43.50 -7.30
CA GLU A 702 5.03 44.13 -6.57
C GLU A 702 4.91 45.66 -6.68
N ASN A 703 5.31 46.38 -5.63
CA ASN A 703 5.27 47.85 -5.59
C ASN A 703 3.88 48.46 -5.91
N GLY A 704 2.80 47.76 -5.54
CA GLY A 704 1.42 48.23 -5.75
C GLY A 704 0.89 48.05 -7.18
N ALA A 705 1.65 47.40 -8.07
CA ALA A 705 1.25 47.15 -9.45
C ALA A 705 1.37 45.66 -9.81
N ILE A 706 0.55 45.22 -10.78
CA ILE A 706 0.68 43.89 -11.39
C ILE A 706 1.57 44.01 -12.63
N ASN A 707 2.67 43.26 -12.65
CA ASN A 707 3.65 43.18 -13.73
C ASN A 707 3.53 41.82 -14.46
N GLY A 708 3.83 41.82 -15.76
CA GLY A 708 3.68 40.65 -16.63
C GLY A 708 2.44 40.73 -17.52
N ASN A 709 2.30 39.79 -18.45
CA ASN A 709 1.10 39.69 -19.29
C ASN A 709 0.13 38.71 -18.64
N ASP A 710 -1.15 39.09 -18.54
CA ASP A 710 -2.18 38.19 -18.05
C ASP A 710 -2.34 36.96 -18.95
N PHE A 711 -2.70 35.84 -18.34
CA PHE A 711 -2.95 34.58 -19.03
C PHE A 711 -4.09 33.80 -18.37
N GLN A 712 -4.81 33.04 -19.18
CA GLN A 712 -5.97 32.25 -18.74
C GLN A 712 -5.53 30.98 -18.01
N LEU A 713 -6.23 30.67 -16.93
CA LEU A 713 -6.09 29.44 -16.16
C LEU A 713 -6.92 28.36 -16.83
N LYS A 714 -6.26 27.37 -17.44
CA LYS A 714 -6.90 26.32 -18.24
C LYS A 714 -6.90 24.99 -17.50
N SER A 715 -7.96 24.22 -17.68
CA SER A 715 -7.96 22.82 -17.25
C SER A 715 -6.99 21.97 -18.05
N GLY A 716 -6.50 20.88 -17.45
CA GLY A 716 -5.41 20.08 -17.99
C GLY A 716 -4.01 20.70 -17.84
N LYS A 717 -3.90 21.87 -17.20
CA LYS A 717 -2.63 22.51 -16.83
C LYS A 717 -2.49 22.63 -15.32
N SER A 718 -1.26 22.88 -14.88
CA SER A 718 -0.97 23.22 -13.48
C SER A 718 -0.14 24.50 -13.41
N TYR A 719 -0.38 25.29 -12.37
CA TYR A 719 0.20 26.61 -12.16
C TYR A 719 0.77 26.70 -10.75
N MET A 720 1.91 27.36 -10.63
CA MET A 720 2.47 27.71 -9.33
C MET A 720 1.89 29.04 -8.89
N VAL A 721 1.49 29.11 -7.62
CA VAL A 721 0.98 30.32 -6.99
C VAL A 721 1.80 30.63 -5.75
N SER A 722 2.22 31.88 -5.61
CA SER A 722 2.85 32.39 -4.39
C SER A 722 1.90 33.34 -3.66
N SER A 723 1.73 33.15 -2.36
CA SER A 723 0.84 33.96 -1.52
C SER A 723 1.52 34.40 -0.23
N LEU A 724 1.19 35.61 0.22
CA LEU A 724 1.60 36.15 1.51
C LEU A 724 0.77 35.59 2.68
N HIS A 725 -0.46 35.15 2.41
CA HIS A 725 -1.37 34.62 3.41
C HIS A 725 -2.27 33.52 2.82
N ASP A 726 -2.82 32.66 3.67
CA ASP A 726 -3.81 31.66 3.29
C ASP A 726 -5.05 32.31 2.63
N THR A 727 -5.53 31.71 1.54
CA THR A 727 -6.75 32.08 0.82
C THR A 727 -7.35 30.85 0.13
N GLU A 728 -8.66 30.82 -0.07
CA GLU A 728 -9.36 29.70 -0.71
C GLU A 728 -10.36 30.17 -1.76
N PHE A 729 -10.49 29.39 -2.84
CA PHE A 729 -11.47 29.64 -3.90
C PHE A 729 -12.33 28.38 -4.14
N PRO A 730 -13.63 28.40 -3.84
CA PRO A 730 -14.50 27.28 -4.18
C PRO A 730 -14.76 27.25 -5.69
N VAL A 731 -14.58 26.09 -6.31
CA VAL A 731 -14.79 25.89 -7.74
C VAL A 731 -15.58 24.62 -7.99
N ASN A 732 -16.52 24.70 -8.93
CA ASN A 732 -17.29 23.57 -9.42
C ASN A 732 -17.11 23.43 -10.93
N GLY A 733 -16.78 22.23 -11.39
CA GLY A 733 -16.45 21.98 -12.79
C GLY A 733 -16.06 20.53 -13.04
N TYR A 734 -15.21 20.32 -14.03
CA TYR A 734 -14.67 19.01 -14.36
C TYR A 734 -13.23 19.09 -14.85
N ARG A 735 -12.54 17.95 -14.80
CA ARG A 735 -11.14 17.83 -15.20
C ARG A 735 -11.04 17.45 -16.66
N VAL A 736 -10.31 18.25 -17.41
CA VAL A 736 -9.92 17.92 -18.78
C VAL A 736 -8.56 17.24 -18.75
N ASN A 737 -8.39 16.19 -19.55
CA ASN A 737 -7.10 15.51 -19.64
C ASN A 737 -6.03 16.49 -20.13
N PRO A 738 -4.82 16.45 -19.55
CA PRO A 738 -3.73 17.27 -20.03
C PRO A 738 -3.39 16.90 -21.49
N SER A 739 -3.12 17.92 -22.31
CA SER A 739 -2.51 17.69 -23.63
C SER A 739 -1.20 16.92 -23.47
N ASN A 740 -0.84 16.09 -24.45
CA ASN A 740 0.23 15.08 -24.36
C ASN A 740 1.45 15.54 -23.54
N ILE A 741 1.51 15.06 -22.28
CA ILE A 741 2.53 15.47 -21.30
C ILE A 741 3.97 15.08 -21.72
N LEU A 742 4.11 14.25 -22.75
CA LEU A 742 5.39 13.76 -23.27
C LEU A 742 5.88 14.54 -24.50
N GLU A 743 5.14 15.54 -24.96
CA GLU A 743 5.47 16.30 -26.18
C GLU A 743 6.61 17.29 -25.95
N THR A 744 6.60 17.98 -24.79
CA THR A 744 7.60 19.00 -24.49
C THR A 744 8.76 18.39 -23.72
N ALA A 745 9.92 18.29 -24.39
CA ALA A 745 11.15 17.87 -23.72
C ALA A 745 11.60 18.88 -22.66
N GLY A 746 12.24 18.38 -21.59
CA GLY A 746 12.64 19.17 -20.43
C GLY A 746 11.73 18.94 -19.24
N TRP A 747 11.81 19.85 -18.27
CA TRP A 747 10.96 19.83 -17.08
C TRP A 747 9.61 20.47 -17.37
N ASN A 748 8.52 19.81 -16.98
CA ASN A 748 7.15 20.32 -17.15
C ASN A 748 6.38 20.20 -15.84
N LEU A 749 5.64 21.24 -15.48
CA LEU A 749 4.68 21.21 -14.38
C LEU A 749 3.37 20.65 -14.93
N ILE A 750 2.88 19.58 -14.34
CA ILE A 750 1.69 18.87 -14.82
C ILE A 750 0.70 18.64 -13.68
N PRO A 751 -0.60 18.51 -13.98
CA PRO A 751 -1.57 18.06 -13.00
C PRO A 751 -1.29 16.61 -12.60
N SER A 752 -1.40 16.30 -11.31
CA SER A 752 -1.24 14.94 -10.76
C SER A 752 -2.21 13.92 -11.35
N PHE A 753 -3.45 14.34 -11.67
CA PHE A 753 -4.47 13.49 -12.29
C PHE A 753 -4.11 13.03 -13.71
N ALA A 754 -3.02 13.54 -14.29
CA ALA A 754 -2.43 12.99 -15.51
C ALA A 754 -2.06 11.50 -15.37
N PHE A 755 -1.90 11.01 -14.14
CA PHE A 755 -1.52 9.64 -13.82
C PHE A 755 -2.66 8.78 -13.25
N ASP A 756 -3.88 9.30 -13.20
CA ASP A 756 -5.03 8.56 -12.66
C ASP A 756 -5.24 7.25 -13.42
N GLY A 757 -5.38 6.15 -12.68
CA GLY A 757 -5.47 4.79 -13.24
C GLY A 757 -4.16 4.21 -13.78
N LYS A 758 -3.04 4.95 -13.75
CA LYS A 758 -1.73 4.52 -14.31
C LYS A 758 -0.65 4.24 -13.25
N GLY A 759 -0.83 4.74 -12.04
CA GLY A 759 0.03 4.44 -10.88
C GLY A 759 -0.10 5.50 -9.78
N THR A 760 0.03 5.09 -8.52
CA THR A 760 -0.08 6.00 -7.36
C THR A 760 1.27 6.52 -6.89
N TYR A 761 2.35 5.78 -7.16
CA TYR A 761 3.70 6.18 -6.82
C TYR A 761 4.52 6.47 -8.07
N SER A 762 5.43 7.43 -7.95
CA SER A 762 6.34 7.83 -9.03
C SER A 762 7.16 6.66 -9.61
N VAL A 763 7.53 5.66 -8.81
CA VAL A 763 8.22 4.45 -9.32
C VAL A 763 7.34 3.57 -10.20
N ASP A 764 6.03 3.52 -9.94
CA ASP A 764 5.08 2.74 -10.74
C ASP A 764 4.85 3.46 -12.08
N ILE A 765 4.75 4.79 -12.05
CA ILE A 765 4.67 5.65 -13.24
C ILE A 765 5.93 5.51 -14.10
N LEU A 766 7.13 5.55 -13.51
CA LEU A 766 8.40 5.41 -14.25
C LEU A 766 8.59 4.02 -14.89
N LYS A 767 7.93 2.98 -14.35
CA LYS A 767 7.90 1.62 -14.93
C LYS A 767 6.86 1.45 -16.03
N ASN A 768 5.84 2.31 -16.06
CA ASN A 768 4.78 2.23 -17.06
C ASN A 768 5.34 2.55 -18.45
N LEU A 769 5.07 1.67 -19.42
CA LEU A 769 5.56 1.81 -20.80
C LEU A 769 4.96 3.02 -21.51
N GLU A 770 3.76 3.45 -21.14
CA GLU A 770 3.13 4.68 -21.66
C GLU A 770 3.95 5.92 -21.35
N PHE A 771 4.70 5.92 -20.25
CA PHE A 771 5.51 7.04 -19.77
C PHE A 771 7.02 6.79 -19.93
N ASN A 772 7.42 6.01 -20.93
CA ASN A 772 8.82 5.64 -21.14
C ASN A 772 9.77 6.84 -21.33
N LYS A 773 9.28 7.96 -21.88
CA LYS A 773 10.00 9.23 -22.05
C LYS A 773 10.17 10.03 -20.75
N ILE A 774 9.42 9.69 -19.70
CA ILE A 774 9.63 10.29 -18.38
C ILE A 774 10.85 9.61 -17.75
N LYS A 775 11.88 10.41 -17.50
CA LYS A 775 13.08 9.94 -16.79
C LYS A 775 13.10 10.36 -15.35
N GLN A 776 12.44 11.47 -14.98
CA GLN A 776 12.38 11.94 -13.60
C GLN A 776 10.99 12.44 -13.27
N ILE A 777 10.58 12.21 -12.03
CA ILE A 777 9.39 12.80 -11.43
C ILE A 777 9.84 13.50 -10.16
N GLY A 778 9.59 14.79 -10.08
CA GLY A 778 9.79 15.62 -8.90
C GLY A 778 8.45 16.04 -8.30
N GLN A 779 8.38 16.12 -6.98
CA GLN A 779 7.21 16.54 -6.24
C GLN A 779 7.64 17.59 -5.21
N TRP A 780 7.02 18.76 -5.24
CA TRP A 780 7.35 19.85 -4.34
C TRP A 780 6.96 19.50 -2.91
N GLN A 781 7.94 19.50 -2.00
CA GLN A 781 7.72 19.30 -0.58
C GLN A 781 7.63 20.65 0.11
N LYS A 782 6.41 21.06 0.48
CA LYS A 782 6.15 22.38 1.05
C LYS A 782 6.97 22.62 2.33
N GLU A 783 7.07 21.62 3.18
CA GLU A 783 7.76 21.67 4.47
C GLU A 783 9.26 21.90 4.27
N LYS A 784 9.83 21.28 3.24
CA LYS A 784 11.26 21.32 2.94
C LYS A 784 11.64 22.50 2.04
N GLY A 785 10.69 23.10 1.32
CA GLY A 785 10.96 24.12 0.31
C GLY A 785 11.81 23.61 -0.86
N LEU A 786 11.76 22.32 -1.15
CA LEU A 786 12.56 21.64 -2.19
C LEU A 786 11.78 20.48 -2.82
N PHE A 787 12.29 19.97 -3.94
CA PHE A 787 11.72 18.82 -4.62
C PHE A 787 12.28 17.52 -4.04
N ASP A 788 11.39 16.63 -3.61
CA ASP A 788 11.73 15.21 -3.58
C ASP A 788 11.54 14.65 -5.00
N TYR A 789 12.24 13.58 -5.36
CA TYR A 789 12.15 13.03 -6.71
C TYR A 789 12.49 11.54 -6.78
N THR A 790 12.05 10.93 -7.89
CA THR A 790 12.54 9.66 -8.38
C THR A 790 13.11 9.81 -9.78
N PHE A 791 14.11 9.00 -10.10
CA PHE A 791 14.81 9.04 -11.38
C PHE A 791 14.99 7.63 -11.93
N LYS A 792 14.77 7.47 -13.24
CA LYS A 792 15.10 6.27 -14.01
C LYS A 792 16.34 6.54 -14.86
N ASP A 793 17.40 5.75 -14.67
CA ASP A 793 18.62 5.90 -15.45
C ASP A 793 18.51 5.32 -16.88
N GLU A 794 19.65 5.23 -17.57
CA GLU A 794 19.76 4.66 -18.91
C GLU A 794 19.59 3.13 -18.91
N SER A 795 19.91 2.47 -17.79
CA SER A 795 19.76 1.02 -17.59
C SER A 795 18.37 0.63 -17.07
N ASN A 796 17.43 1.58 -17.00
CA ASN A 796 16.08 1.45 -16.44
C ASN A 796 16.03 1.14 -14.94
N TYR A 797 17.12 1.33 -14.20
CA TYR A 797 17.09 1.31 -12.75
C TYR A 797 16.49 2.59 -12.21
N ILE A 798 15.65 2.46 -11.19
CA ILE A 798 14.95 3.58 -10.55
C ILE A 798 15.61 3.88 -9.21
N PHE A 799 15.96 5.14 -9.01
CA PHE A 799 16.63 5.69 -7.83
C PHE A 799 15.76 6.77 -7.18
N GLY A 800 16.08 7.08 -5.92
CA GLY A 800 15.32 8.03 -5.10
C GLY A 800 14.20 7.35 -4.30
N ASN A 801 13.64 8.09 -3.35
CA ASN A 801 12.54 7.60 -2.52
C ASN A 801 11.23 7.61 -3.35
N PRO A 802 10.44 6.52 -3.34
CA PRO A 802 9.16 6.50 -4.02
C PRO A 802 8.24 7.62 -3.51
N LEU A 803 7.90 8.55 -4.39
CA LEU A 803 6.96 9.63 -4.09
C LEU A 803 5.54 9.15 -4.29
N LYS A 804 4.66 9.40 -3.31
CA LYS A 804 3.22 9.22 -3.45
C LYS A 804 2.66 10.45 -4.16
N ILE A 805 2.15 10.27 -5.38
CA ILE A 805 1.62 11.38 -6.17
C ILE A 805 0.31 11.85 -5.53
N SER A 806 0.35 13.03 -4.90
CA SER A 806 -0.81 13.67 -4.27
C SER A 806 -1.37 14.76 -5.19
N GLN A 807 -2.63 15.15 -4.97
CA GLN A 807 -3.27 16.20 -5.75
C GLN A 807 -2.90 17.62 -5.33
N GLU A 808 -2.37 17.77 -4.11
CA GLU A 808 -2.08 19.06 -3.47
C GLU A 808 -0.65 19.55 -3.73
N GLU A 809 0.24 18.68 -4.22
CA GLU A 809 1.65 18.98 -4.41
C GLU A 809 1.99 19.22 -5.89
N GLY A 810 2.94 20.12 -6.14
CA GLY A 810 3.40 20.44 -7.50
C GLY A 810 4.17 19.27 -8.11
N ILE A 811 3.61 18.66 -9.16
CA ILE A 811 4.23 17.52 -9.86
C ILE A 811 4.98 18.01 -11.09
N PHE A 812 6.28 17.73 -11.10
CA PHE A 812 7.16 18.05 -12.21
C PHE A 812 7.66 16.77 -12.85
N ILE A 813 7.67 16.73 -14.18
CA ILE A 813 8.24 15.59 -14.92
C ILE A 813 9.34 16.06 -15.84
N LYS A 814 10.41 15.27 -15.92
CA LYS A 814 11.48 15.45 -16.90
C LYS A 814 11.28 14.49 -18.06
N VAL A 815 10.95 15.07 -19.21
CA VAL A 815 10.72 14.36 -20.46
C VAL A 815 11.97 14.46 -21.33
N ILE A 816 12.45 13.33 -21.83
CA ILE A 816 13.51 13.29 -22.84
C ILE A 816 12.92 13.29 -24.25
N LYS A 817 13.70 13.80 -25.22
CA LYS A 817 13.30 13.84 -26.63
C LYS A 817 13.06 12.43 -27.18
#